data_AF-A0A9C7B2F7-F1
#
_entry.id   AF-A0A9C7B2F7-F1
#
_cell.length_a   1.000
_cell.length_b   1.000
_cell.length_c   1.000
_cell.angle_alpha   90.00
_cell.angle_beta   90.00
_cell.angle_gamma   90.00
#
_symmetry.space_group_name_H-M   'P 1'
#
loop_
_entity.id
_entity.type
_entity.pdbx_description
1 polymer ?
#
loop_
_entity_poly.entity_id
_entity_poly.type
_entity_poly.pdbx_seq_one_letter_code
_entity_poly.pdbx_strand_id
1 'polypeptide(L)'
;MLAESSGSYAAGLEPLIEPEGGLLPAAEVLIRQSQERCRQYGLLPDATFLSPIPTAEEIVRRRRTRKELIDVAEPFMRTVLGVSATARFLITLVDADGYVLSIAGDSRLQAAFRKHNFFVGARWRENEVGTSAIVIALLARAPVQVVGEQHYCTRFHPFTCAATPLITKEGELLGCLCMSGHKANVYPNTLGMTIAIGEAITKQVELRRALADVQFSNRCQAAIIDSIFSGFMLIDRNGNIAQMNEVGGKIFGVDATKSIGKHITEIVNSRPVVLDVFETGMGWTDREFFIDSKRGLIRLIKTAIPIKNASGEVVYVIETFREMDRVHEFATKVMGARARFTFDDIIGNSCAIRQAVDLAALAAEGDSTVLLQGETGTGKEIFAQAIHNASSRSRGPYLALNCAAIPRDLMESELFGYVEGAFSGASKSGRAGKFELAAGGTLLLDEIGDLPLDMQAKLLRVLQDKAVMRIGGNKVIPVDVRIIAATNKDLEEEVQRGNFRRDLFYRLNVVSIKLPPLRDRKEDIPLLAHHFLKKTAARLNKSTTAFTREALLALTRYEWPGNIRELENAIERALNAARSTEIEPDNLPANIVAAASAKGPGPNSTPRLTQAAEPSSGMTLQELEHAALARALAANKGNIARTARQLGVSRTTIYQKIRKWNLARA
;
A
#
# COMPACT_ATOMS: atom_id res chain seq x y z
N MET A 1 26.35 17.28 13.12
CA MET A 1 26.66 17.55 14.54
C MET A 1 27.26 16.27 15.09
N LEU A 2 28.49 16.38 15.56
CA LEU A 2 29.49 15.36 15.92
C LEU A 2 28.97 13.94 16.26
N ALA A 3 29.29 12.98 15.38
CA ALA A 3 29.37 11.57 15.72
C ALA A 3 30.69 11.33 16.47
N GLU A 4 30.64 11.31 17.80
CA GLU A 4 31.77 10.84 18.60
C GLU A 4 31.92 9.33 18.43
N SER A 5 33.08 8.93 17.91
CA SER A 5 33.51 7.56 17.74
C SER A 5 33.56 6.84 19.09
N SER A 6 32.56 6.01 19.34
CA SER A 6 32.58 4.99 20.41
C SER A 6 33.51 3.85 20.03
N GLY A 7 34.82 4.12 19.97
CA GLY A 7 35.84 3.08 19.87
C GLY A 7 35.93 2.33 21.19
N SER A 8 35.71 1.01 21.17
CA SER A 8 35.98 0.14 22.32
C SER A 8 37.44 0.30 22.74
N TYR A 9 37.72 0.37 24.04
CA TYR A 9 39.08 0.43 24.60
C TYR A 9 39.98 -0.69 24.08
N ALA A 10 39.40 -1.86 23.78
CA ALA A 10 40.09 -3.00 23.19
C ALA A 10 40.15 -2.99 21.64
N ALA A 11 39.45 -2.07 20.97
CA ALA A 11 39.43 -1.97 19.50
C ALA A 11 40.52 -1.05 18.93
N GLY A 12 41.16 -0.22 19.76
CA GLY A 12 42.25 0.68 19.37
C GLY A 12 43.66 0.18 19.73
N LEU A 13 43.78 -1.01 20.34
CA LEU A 13 45.03 -1.65 20.71
C LEU A 13 45.15 -2.96 19.92
N GLU A 14 46.29 -3.22 19.28
CA GLU A 14 46.54 -4.51 18.62
C GLU A 14 46.32 -5.64 19.65
N PRO A 15 45.62 -6.74 19.27
CA PRO A 15 45.50 -7.90 20.13
C PRO A 15 46.89 -8.35 20.57
N LEU A 16 47.02 -8.71 21.85
CA LEU A 16 48.31 -9.15 22.38
C LEU A 16 48.93 -10.29 21.55
N ILE A 17 48.12 -11.14 20.90
CA ILE A 17 48.53 -12.26 20.03
C ILE A 17 47.42 -12.60 19.00
N GLU A 18 47.75 -12.89 17.73
CA GLU A 18 46.89 -13.65 16.80
C GLU A 18 46.88 -15.13 17.24
N PRO A 19 45.72 -15.79 17.38
CA PRO A 19 45.65 -17.15 17.91
C PRO A 19 46.15 -18.18 16.88
N GLU A 20 47.47 -18.29 16.69
CA GLU A 20 48.09 -19.47 16.10
C GLU A 20 48.23 -20.54 17.19
N GLY A 21 47.39 -21.57 17.13
CA GLY A 21 47.65 -22.85 17.81
C GLY A 21 47.41 -22.90 19.32
N GLY A 22 46.15 -22.76 19.75
CA GLY A 22 45.54 -23.54 20.86
C GLY A 22 46.12 -23.47 22.29
N LEU A 23 47.22 -22.76 22.56
CA LEU A 23 47.81 -22.63 23.89
C LEU A 23 47.69 -21.18 24.38
N LEU A 24 47.01 -21.00 25.52
CA LEU A 24 46.97 -19.71 26.21
C LEU A 24 48.42 -19.25 26.50
N PRO A 25 48.77 -17.99 26.22
CA PRO A 25 50.09 -17.46 26.55
C PRO A 25 50.35 -17.59 28.05
N ALA A 26 51.57 -17.95 28.45
CA ALA A 26 51.92 -18.02 29.86
C ALA A 26 51.64 -16.65 30.53
N ALA A 27 50.91 -16.64 31.65
CA ALA A 27 50.46 -15.43 32.32
C ALA A 27 51.61 -14.42 32.60
N GLU A 28 52.82 -14.93 32.84
CA GLU A 28 54.04 -14.13 33.03
C GLU A 28 54.43 -13.29 31.80
N VAL A 29 54.19 -13.79 30.58
CA VAL A 29 54.46 -13.06 29.34
C VAL A 29 53.52 -11.88 29.21
N LEU A 30 52.22 -12.10 29.44
CA LEU A 30 51.19 -11.04 29.39
C LEU A 30 51.45 -9.94 30.42
N ILE A 31 51.86 -10.31 31.63
CA ILE A 31 52.22 -9.38 32.70
C ILE A 31 53.44 -8.56 32.29
N ARG A 32 54.51 -9.19 31.81
CA ARG A 32 55.75 -8.50 31.40
C ARG A 32 55.49 -7.49 30.28
N GLN A 33 54.74 -7.88 29.25
CA GLN A 33 54.37 -7.00 28.14
C GLN A 33 53.53 -5.79 28.62
N SER A 34 52.59 -6.02 29.54
CA SER A 34 51.83 -4.93 30.17
C SER A 34 52.72 -3.96 30.93
N GLN A 35 53.68 -4.45 31.72
CA GLN A 35 54.61 -3.61 32.47
C GLN A 35 55.51 -2.77 31.55
N GLU A 36 55.90 -3.33 30.40
CA GLU A 36 56.70 -2.63 29.39
C GLU A 36 55.92 -1.49 28.74
N ARG A 37 54.64 -1.72 28.38
CA ARG A 37 53.74 -0.65 27.92
C ARG A 37 53.50 0.41 28.98
N CYS A 38 53.35 0.03 30.24
CA CYS A 38 53.23 0.99 31.34
C CYS A 38 54.44 1.95 31.42
N ARG A 39 55.67 1.45 31.19
CA ARG A 39 56.87 2.30 31.10
C ARG A 39 56.82 3.22 29.87
N GLN A 40 56.34 2.72 28.73
CA GLN A 40 56.18 3.53 27.51
C GLN A 40 55.13 4.63 27.67
N TYR A 41 54.07 4.40 28.44
CA TYR A 41 53.09 5.43 28.82
C TYR A 41 53.65 6.47 29.80
N GLY A 42 54.87 6.28 30.33
CA GLY A 42 55.47 7.17 31.32
C GLY A 42 54.85 7.04 32.72
N LEU A 43 54.18 5.92 33.02
CA LEU A 43 53.68 5.67 34.36
C LEU A 43 54.86 5.47 35.32
N LEU A 44 54.75 6.03 36.53
CA LEU A 44 55.75 5.85 37.58
C LEU A 44 55.20 4.85 38.62
N PRO A 45 55.93 3.77 38.97
CA PRO A 45 55.48 2.76 39.93
C PRO A 45 55.06 3.32 41.30
N ASP A 46 55.72 4.39 41.75
CA ASP A 46 55.48 5.05 43.04
C ASP A 46 54.60 6.30 42.95
N ALA A 47 54.17 6.71 41.75
CA ALA A 47 53.30 7.87 41.62
C ALA A 47 51.91 7.57 42.19
N THR A 48 51.36 8.53 42.94
CA THR A 48 49.94 8.61 43.34
C THR A 48 49.04 9.04 42.18
N PHE A 49 49.21 8.45 40.99
CA PHE A 49 48.30 8.70 39.88
C PHE A 49 46.92 8.13 40.24
N LEU A 50 45.93 8.99 40.41
CA LEU A 50 44.56 8.60 40.65
C LEU A 50 43.85 8.54 39.30
N SER A 51 43.19 7.41 38.99
CA SER A 51 42.37 7.33 37.77
C SER A 51 41.38 8.51 37.76
N PRO A 52 41.20 9.19 36.61
CA PRO A 52 40.23 10.27 36.47
C PRO A 52 38.85 9.82 36.94
N ILE A 53 38.19 10.62 37.77
CA ILE A 53 36.84 10.33 38.26
C ILE A 53 35.86 10.67 37.12
N PRO A 54 35.11 9.70 36.58
CA PRO A 54 34.12 9.98 35.54
C PRO A 54 33.00 10.86 36.09
N THR A 55 32.32 11.61 35.22
CA THR A 55 31.20 12.46 35.65
C THR A 55 30.02 11.61 36.13
N ALA A 56 29.16 12.18 36.98
CA ALA A 56 27.97 11.47 37.47
C ALA A 56 27.06 11.01 36.32
N GLU A 57 26.91 11.84 35.29
CA GLU A 57 26.14 11.51 34.08
C GLU A 57 26.74 10.33 33.31
N GLU A 58 28.07 10.31 33.18
CA GLU A 58 28.79 9.23 32.51
C GLU A 58 28.57 7.90 33.24
N ILE A 59 28.68 7.89 34.57
CA ILE A 59 28.45 6.70 35.41
C ILE A 59 27.01 6.19 35.23
N VAL A 60 26.01 7.07 35.31
CA VAL A 60 24.60 6.70 35.15
C VAL A 60 24.33 6.14 33.75
N ARG A 61 24.81 6.83 32.70
CA ARG A 61 24.68 6.39 31.31
C ARG A 61 25.29 5.01 31.13
N ARG A 62 26.51 4.80 31.64
CA ARG A 62 27.24 3.54 31.47
C ARG A 62 26.52 2.38 32.16
N ARG A 63 26.04 2.56 33.40
CA ARG A 63 25.26 1.55 34.12
C ARG A 63 23.93 1.24 33.42
N ARG A 64 23.27 2.23 32.80
CA ARG A 64 22.05 2.01 32.02
C ARG A 64 22.33 1.17 30.79
N THR A 65 23.37 1.48 30.02
CA THR A 65 23.75 0.74 28.81
C THR A 65 24.18 -0.69 29.13
N ARG A 66 24.85 -0.92 30.27
CA ARG A 66 25.31 -2.25 30.70
C ARG A 66 24.39 -2.92 31.72
N LYS A 67 23.14 -2.49 31.80
CA LYS A 67 22.16 -3.01 32.77
C LYS A 67 21.92 -4.51 32.63
N GLU A 68 21.86 -5.03 31.40
CA GLU A 68 21.72 -6.48 31.15
C GLU A 68 22.81 -7.28 31.85
N LEU A 69 24.08 -6.90 31.64
CA LEU A 69 25.22 -7.58 32.22
C LEU A 69 25.23 -7.48 33.75
N ILE A 70 24.90 -6.32 34.31
CA ILE A 70 24.77 -6.10 35.76
C ILE A 70 23.70 -7.02 36.36
N ASP A 71 22.49 -6.99 35.79
CA ASP A 71 21.35 -7.74 36.29
C ASP A 71 21.60 -9.27 36.23
N VAL A 72 22.39 -9.74 35.26
CA VAL A 72 22.79 -11.15 35.16
C VAL A 72 23.92 -11.50 36.14
N ALA A 73 24.94 -10.65 36.27
CA ALA A 73 26.14 -10.96 37.04
C ALA A 73 25.98 -10.84 38.56
N GLU A 74 25.24 -9.84 39.05
CA GLU A 74 25.10 -9.58 40.49
C GLU A 74 24.57 -10.78 41.30
N PRO A 75 23.57 -11.56 40.84
CA PRO A 75 23.13 -12.77 41.52
C PRO A 75 24.24 -13.81 41.69
N PHE A 76 25.08 -14.03 40.67
CA PHE A 76 26.22 -14.95 40.78
C PHE A 76 27.26 -14.42 41.77
N MET A 77 27.58 -13.12 41.73
CA MET A 77 28.48 -12.49 42.69
C MET A 77 27.99 -12.67 44.13
N ARG A 78 26.69 -12.46 44.38
CA ARG A 78 26.09 -12.65 45.71
C ARG A 78 26.11 -14.12 46.15
N THR A 79 25.86 -15.05 45.23
CA THR A 79 25.87 -16.49 45.53
C THR A 79 27.23 -16.93 46.05
N VAL A 80 28.30 -16.50 45.39
CA VAL A 80 29.69 -16.83 45.77
C VAL A 80 30.04 -16.26 47.15
N LEU A 81 29.57 -15.05 47.45
CA LEU A 81 29.76 -14.42 48.76
C LEU A 81 28.92 -15.08 49.86
N GLY A 82 27.72 -15.55 49.54
CA GLY A 82 26.82 -16.21 50.49
C GLY A 82 27.31 -17.58 50.98
N VAL A 83 28.12 -18.27 50.19
CA VAL A 83 28.71 -19.59 50.56
C VAL A 83 29.88 -19.44 51.55
N SER A 84 30.40 -18.23 51.76
CA SER A 84 31.51 -17.98 52.69
C SER A 84 31.29 -16.67 53.46
N ALA A 85 30.66 -16.77 54.63
CA ALA A 85 30.49 -15.64 55.56
C ALA A 85 31.82 -15.02 56.04
N THR A 86 32.95 -15.69 55.78
CA THR A 86 34.32 -15.25 56.07
C THR A 86 35.12 -14.89 54.81
N ALA A 87 34.47 -14.71 53.65
CA ALA A 87 35.12 -14.39 52.38
C ALA A 87 35.94 -13.10 52.46
N ARG A 88 37.28 -13.24 52.57
CA ARG A 88 38.25 -12.13 52.57
C ARG A 88 38.62 -11.70 51.14
N PHE A 89 37.63 -11.60 50.26
CA PHE A 89 37.83 -11.17 48.88
C PHE A 89 36.68 -10.27 48.41
N LEU A 90 36.94 -9.61 47.29
CA LEU A 90 36.11 -8.64 46.61
C LEU A 90 35.84 -9.16 45.20
N ILE A 91 34.58 -9.24 44.79
CA ILE A 91 34.19 -9.54 43.41
C ILE A 91 33.82 -8.23 42.73
N THR A 92 34.42 -7.97 41.58
CA THR A 92 34.15 -6.79 40.75
C THR A 92 33.73 -7.21 39.36
N LEU A 93 32.65 -6.59 38.89
CA LEU A 93 32.24 -6.64 37.50
C LEU A 93 32.72 -5.37 36.79
N VAL A 94 33.40 -5.53 35.67
CA VAL A 94 33.92 -4.44 34.83
C VAL A 94 33.41 -4.63 33.41
N ASP A 95 33.09 -3.55 32.72
CA ASP A 95 32.70 -3.61 31.30
C ASP A 95 33.92 -3.63 30.35
N ALA A 96 33.65 -3.81 29.06
CA ALA A 96 34.67 -3.90 28.03
C ALA A 96 35.58 -2.65 27.90
N ASP A 97 35.14 -1.48 28.36
CA ASP A 97 35.93 -0.24 28.31
C ASP A 97 36.69 0.06 29.60
N GLY A 98 36.64 -0.88 30.55
CA GLY A 98 37.31 -0.79 31.84
C GLY A 98 36.49 -0.07 32.93
N TYR A 99 35.19 0.17 32.74
CA TYR A 99 34.37 0.80 33.77
C TYR A 99 33.87 -0.22 34.80
N VAL A 100 34.07 0.07 36.07
CA VAL A 100 33.59 -0.76 37.17
C VAL A 100 32.07 -0.63 37.27
N LEU A 101 31.35 -1.73 37.02
CA LEU A 101 29.88 -1.77 36.99
C LEU A 101 29.27 -2.14 38.34
N SER A 102 29.90 -3.06 39.07
CA SER A 102 29.42 -3.54 40.37
C SER A 102 30.59 -4.04 41.21
N ILE A 103 30.50 -3.86 42.53
CA ILE A 103 31.48 -4.31 43.51
C ILE A 103 30.72 -4.98 44.66
N ALA A 104 31.12 -6.20 45.03
CA ALA A 104 30.55 -6.92 46.17
C ALA A 104 31.65 -7.65 46.96
N GLY A 105 31.46 -7.85 48.27
CA GLY A 105 32.39 -8.60 49.12
C GLY A 105 32.85 -7.84 50.35
N ASP A 106 34.00 -8.20 50.90
CA ASP A 106 34.52 -7.71 52.19
C ASP A 106 34.58 -6.16 52.27
N SER A 107 33.90 -5.57 53.26
CA SER A 107 33.81 -4.11 53.40
C SER A 107 35.14 -3.44 53.75
N ARG A 108 36.09 -4.14 54.39
CA ARG A 108 37.42 -3.59 54.70
C ARG A 108 38.27 -3.51 53.43
N LEU A 109 38.21 -4.54 52.58
CA LEU A 109 38.83 -4.51 51.26
C LEU A 109 38.19 -3.43 50.38
N GLN A 110 36.86 -3.30 50.36
CA GLN A 110 36.19 -2.20 49.65
C GLN A 110 36.72 -0.83 50.10
N ALA A 111 36.84 -0.61 51.42
CA ALA A 111 37.39 0.64 51.95
C ALA A 111 38.86 0.86 51.58
N ALA A 112 39.68 -0.21 51.54
CA ALA A 112 41.07 -0.14 51.11
C ALA A 112 41.20 0.24 49.63
N PHE A 113 40.44 -0.42 48.75
CA PHE A 113 40.41 -0.12 47.32
C PHE A 113 39.82 1.27 47.03
N ARG A 114 38.86 1.74 47.82
CA ARG A 114 38.28 3.09 47.69
C ARG A 114 39.30 4.22 47.91
N LYS A 115 40.32 4.01 48.76
CA LYS A 115 41.44 4.96 48.93
C LYS A 115 42.29 5.14 47.66
N HIS A 116 42.12 4.25 46.69
CA HIS A 116 42.81 4.26 45.41
C HIS A 116 41.89 4.59 44.22
N ASN A 117 40.79 5.32 44.47
CA ASN A 117 39.75 5.67 43.48
C ASN A 117 39.02 4.48 42.83
N PHE A 118 39.02 3.31 43.47
CA PHE A 118 38.24 2.17 43.00
C PHE A 118 36.83 2.17 43.59
N PHE A 119 35.85 2.53 42.77
CA PHE A 119 34.43 2.59 43.14
C PHE A 119 33.56 2.27 41.91
N VAL A 120 32.28 1.99 42.13
CA VAL A 120 31.34 1.76 41.03
C VAL A 120 31.24 2.99 40.14
N GLY A 121 31.60 2.84 38.87
CA GLY A 121 31.71 3.91 37.88
C GLY A 121 33.14 4.31 37.55
N ALA A 122 34.14 3.87 38.32
CA ALA A 122 35.53 4.22 38.07
C ALA A 122 36.09 3.52 36.81
N ARG A 123 37.05 4.14 36.14
CA ARG A 123 37.66 3.63 34.91
C ARG A 123 39.04 3.03 35.17
N TRP A 124 39.25 1.81 34.68
CA TRP A 124 40.41 0.96 34.96
C TRP A 124 41.14 0.58 33.66
N ARG A 125 41.94 1.52 33.13
CA ARG A 125 42.74 1.33 31.90
C ARG A 125 44.23 1.21 32.20
N GLU A 126 44.95 0.50 31.34
CA GLU A 126 46.39 0.23 31.48
C GLU A 126 47.23 1.51 31.65
N ASN A 127 46.95 2.54 30.87
CA ASN A 127 47.63 3.83 30.93
C ASN A 127 47.21 4.72 32.12
N GLU A 128 46.29 4.25 32.98
CA GLU A 128 45.81 4.99 34.16
C GLU A 128 46.19 4.27 35.46
N VAL A 129 45.97 2.96 35.53
CA VAL A 129 46.17 2.16 36.75
C VAL A 129 47.36 1.22 36.69
N GLY A 130 47.98 1.11 35.51
CA GLY A 130 49.08 0.19 35.24
C GLY A 130 48.64 -1.27 35.10
N THR A 131 49.62 -2.18 35.12
CA THR A 131 49.40 -3.62 35.05
C THR A 131 48.51 -4.09 36.21
N SER A 132 47.32 -4.61 35.86
CA SER A 132 46.36 -5.23 36.79
C SER A 132 45.64 -6.38 36.12
N ALA A 133 45.07 -7.30 36.91
CA ALA A 133 44.36 -8.46 36.35
C ALA A 133 43.16 -8.06 35.46
N ILE A 134 42.40 -7.02 35.85
CA ILE A 134 41.29 -6.46 35.05
C ILE A 134 41.80 -6.03 33.68
N VAL A 135 42.87 -5.24 33.65
CA VAL A 135 43.46 -4.69 32.44
C VAL A 135 43.96 -5.80 31.51
N ILE A 136 44.75 -6.74 32.05
CA ILE A 136 45.30 -7.83 31.24
C ILE A 136 44.16 -8.72 30.72
N ALA A 137 43.15 -9.04 31.54
CA ALA A 137 42.04 -9.88 31.09
C ALA A 137 41.25 -9.25 29.94
N LEU A 138 41.02 -7.93 29.98
CA LEU A 138 40.33 -7.20 28.91
C LEU A 138 41.18 -7.11 27.63
N LEU A 139 42.48 -6.82 27.74
CA LEU A 139 43.38 -6.66 26.59
C LEU A 139 43.76 -7.99 25.94
N ALA A 140 44.14 -8.98 26.75
CA ALA A 140 44.58 -10.29 26.28
C ALA A 140 43.42 -11.21 25.93
N ARG A 141 42.18 -10.84 26.32
CA ARG A 141 40.99 -11.71 26.20
C ARG A 141 41.24 -13.10 26.80
N ALA A 142 42.03 -13.17 27.86
CA ALA A 142 42.44 -14.40 28.51
C ALA A 142 42.34 -14.27 30.05
N PRO A 143 41.99 -15.35 30.77
CA PRO A 143 42.02 -15.34 32.21
C PRO A 143 43.45 -15.19 32.74
N VAL A 144 43.61 -14.42 33.81
CA VAL A 144 44.94 -14.10 34.36
C VAL A 144 44.85 -13.88 35.88
N GLN A 145 45.93 -14.23 36.57
CA GLN A 145 46.11 -13.88 37.97
C GLN A 145 47.36 -13.01 38.13
N VAL A 146 47.21 -11.88 38.82
CA VAL A 146 48.28 -10.93 39.14
C VAL A 146 48.44 -10.87 40.66
N VAL A 147 49.66 -11.07 41.15
CA VAL A 147 49.97 -11.19 42.57
C VAL A 147 51.07 -10.19 42.94
N GLY A 148 50.78 -9.36 43.94
CA GLY A 148 51.76 -8.49 44.56
C GLY A 148 52.51 -7.59 43.58
N GLU A 149 53.83 -7.77 43.52
CA GLU A 149 54.81 -7.02 42.74
C GLU A 149 54.64 -7.20 41.23
N GLN A 150 53.77 -8.12 40.80
CA GLN A 150 53.35 -8.22 39.40
C GLN A 150 52.44 -7.05 38.99
N HIS A 151 51.76 -6.38 39.95
CA HIS A 151 51.10 -5.11 39.67
C HIS A 151 52.15 -4.04 39.41
N TYR A 152 51.90 -3.16 38.44
CA TYR A 152 52.88 -2.12 38.08
C TYR A 152 53.06 -1.07 39.19
N CYS A 153 51.96 -0.68 39.84
CA CYS A 153 51.97 0.34 40.88
C CYS A 153 52.16 -0.27 42.27
N THR A 154 53.10 0.26 43.04
CA THR A 154 53.52 -0.29 44.35
C THR A 154 52.39 -0.34 45.38
N ARG A 155 51.41 0.56 45.28
CA ARG A 155 50.20 0.58 46.10
C ARG A 155 49.34 -0.69 46.01
N PHE A 156 49.45 -1.45 44.92
CA PHE A 156 48.68 -2.67 44.72
C PHE A 156 49.43 -3.95 45.13
N HIS A 157 50.70 -3.84 45.57
CA HIS A 157 51.51 -4.98 46.04
C HIS A 157 50.93 -5.77 47.23
N PRO A 158 50.08 -5.20 48.10
CA PRO A 158 49.40 -5.99 49.13
C PRO A 158 48.32 -6.95 48.59
N PHE A 159 47.94 -6.86 47.30
CA PHE A 159 46.78 -7.56 46.75
C PHE A 159 47.14 -8.66 45.76
N THR A 160 46.21 -9.61 45.61
CA THR A 160 46.14 -10.57 44.52
C THR A 160 44.82 -10.41 43.79
N CYS A 161 44.83 -10.45 42.47
CA CYS A 161 43.65 -10.28 41.63
C CYS A 161 43.62 -11.41 40.60
N ALA A 162 42.53 -12.17 40.55
CA ALA A 162 42.25 -13.11 39.48
C ALA A 162 41.12 -12.54 38.62
N ALA A 163 41.30 -12.46 37.32
CA ALA A 163 40.30 -11.92 36.41
C ALA A 163 40.06 -12.88 35.23
N THR A 164 38.81 -12.96 34.80
CA THR A 164 38.42 -13.65 33.57
C THR A 164 37.62 -12.71 32.68
N PRO A 165 37.88 -12.67 31.36
CA PRO A 165 37.04 -11.93 30.44
C PRO A 165 35.68 -12.63 30.28
N LEU A 166 34.65 -11.84 30.00
CA LEU A 166 33.29 -12.31 29.68
C LEU A 166 33.11 -12.17 28.17
N ILE A 167 33.30 -13.26 27.44
CA ILE A 167 33.32 -13.27 25.97
C ILE A 167 32.25 -14.22 25.46
N THR A 168 31.33 -13.73 24.64
CA THR A 168 30.27 -14.57 24.05
C THR A 168 30.86 -15.52 23.00
N LYS A 169 30.11 -16.56 22.62
CA LYS A 169 30.46 -17.48 21.52
C LYS A 169 30.74 -16.74 20.21
N GLU A 170 30.12 -15.60 19.98
CA GLU A 170 30.29 -14.75 18.80
C GLU A 170 31.56 -13.86 18.88
N GLY A 171 32.31 -13.93 19.98
CA GLY A 171 33.53 -13.15 20.19
C GLY A 171 33.31 -11.74 20.74
N GLU A 172 32.09 -11.39 21.17
CA GLU A 172 31.79 -10.11 21.80
C GLU A 172 32.39 -10.09 23.22
N LEU A 173 33.26 -9.11 23.49
CA LEU A 173 33.75 -8.84 24.85
C LEU A 173 32.71 -8.00 25.61
N LEU A 174 32.02 -8.61 26.56
CA LEU A 174 31.05 -7.93 27.43
C LEU A 174 31.76 -7.12 28.53
N GLY A 175 32.90 -7.63 29.00
CA GLY A 175 33.67 -7.07 30.11
C GLY A 175 34.55 -8.11 30.77
N CYS A 176 34.84 -7.97 32.06
CA CYS A 176 35.54 -8.97 32.85
C CYS A 176 34.99 -9.08 34.28
N LEU A 177 35.15 -10.25 34.87
CA LEU A 177 34.91 -10.50 36.28
C LEU A 177 36.27 -10.61 36.98
N CYS A 178 36.44 -9.89 38.08
CA CYS A 178 37.67 -9.91 38.86
C CYS A 178 37.38 -10.25 40.32
N MET A 179 38.15 -11.16 40.89
CA MET A 179 38.19 -11.47 42.32
C MET A 179 39.51 -10.98 42.90
N SER A 180 39.44 -10.03 43.84
CA SER A 180 40.59 -9.41 44.50
C SER A 180 40.63 -9.76 45.98
N GLY A 181 41.81 -10.10 46.49
CA GLY A 181 42.05 -10.41 47.90
C GLY A 181 43.40 -9.91 48.37
N HIS A 182 43.71 -10.11 49.65
CA HIS A 182 45.06 -9.82 50.18
C HIS A 182 46.05 -10.91 49.74
N LYS A 183 47.29 -10.55 49.37
CA LYS A 183 48.35 -11.49 48.94
C LYS A 183 48.65 -12.58 49.98
N ALA A 184 48.42 -12.29 51.26
CA ALA A 184 48.57 -13.28 52.34
C ALA A 184 47.48 -14.38 52.34
N ASN A 185 46.39 -14.20 51.60
CA ASN A 185 45.26 -15.12 51.50
C ASN A 185 45.09 -15.62 50.04
N VAL A 186 46.18 -15.87 49.31
CA VAL A 186 46.11 -16.41 47.94
C VAL A 186 45.48 -17.80 48.01
N TYR A 187 44.23 -17.94 47.54
CA TYR A 187 43.60 -19.25 47.43
C TYR A 187 44.02 -19.87 46.09
N PRO A 188 44.61 -21.09 46.08
CA PRO A 188 45.11 -21.74 44.86
C PRO A 188 44.10 -21.87 43.72
N ASN A 189 42.80 -21.88 44.05
CA ASN A 189 41.71 -22.10 43.11
C ASN A 189 40.92 -20.83 42.76
N THR A 190 41.39 -19.63 43.15
CA THR A 190 40.64 -18.36 42.92
C THR A 190 40.42 -18.09 41.43
N LEU A 191 41.44 -18.34 40.59
CA LEU A 191 41.33 -18.19 39.14
C LEU A 191 40.32 -19.16 38.54
N GLY A 192 40.35 -20.43 38.97
CA GLY A 192 39.37 -21.44 38.53
C GLY A 192 37.93 -21.08 38.90
N MET A 193 37.69 -20.58 40.12
CA MET A 193 36.37 -20.07 40.52
C MET A 193 35.95 -18.86 39.67
N THR A 194 36.86 -17.92 39.45
CA THR A 194 36.60 -16.72 38.63
C THR A 194 36.22 -17.12 37.21
N ILE A 195 36.95 -18.05 36.59
CA ILE A 195 36.65 -18.61 35.26
C ILE A 195 35.27 -19.25 35.24
N ALA A 196 34.97 -20.17 36.17
CA ALA A 196 33.69 -20.88 36.22
C ALA A 196 32.50 -19.92 36.36
N ILE A 197 32.63 -18.89 37.21
CA ILE A 197 31.59 -17.86 37.37
C ILE A 197 31.48 -17.00 36.11
N GLY A 198 32.60 -16.61 35.50
CA GLY A 198 32.60 -15.84 34.27
C GLY A 198 31.94 -16.58 33.10
N GLU A 199 32.18 -17.88 32.98
CA GLU A 199 31.50 -18.75 32.01
C GLU A 199 30.00 -18.82 32.30
N ALA A 200 29.60 -19.02 33.56
CA ALA A 200 28.19 -19.07 33.95
C ALA A 200 27.45 -17.76 33.63
N ILE A 201 28.06 -16.60 33.94
CA ILE A 201 27.51 -15.28 33.61
C ILE A 201 27.36 -15.13 32.10
N THR A 202 28.41 -15.47 31.35
CA THR A 202 28.42 -15.37 29.89
C THR A 202 27.32 -16.24 29.27
N LYS A 203 27.20 -17.51 29.68
CA LYS A 203 26.16 -18.42 29.21
C LYS A 203 24.75 -17.93 29.57
N GLN A 204 24.58 -17.31 30.74
CA GLN A 204 23.29 -16.76 31.15
C GLN A 204 22.90 -15.53 30.32
N VAL A 205 23.86 -14.68 29.93
CA VAL A 205 23.62 -13.58 28.98
C VAL A 205 23.21 -14.13 27.62
N GLU A 206 23.94 -15.10 27.06
CA GLU A 206 23.62 -15.74 25.78
C GLU A 206 22.22 -16.36 25.78
N LEU A 207 21.88 -17.11 26.83
CA LEU A 207 20.57 -17.73 26.97
C LEU A 207 19.46 -16.68 27.04
N ARG A 208 19.66 -15.59 27.77
CA ARG A 208 18.67 -14.52 27.90
C ARG A 208 18.41 -13.82 26.56
N ARG A 209 19.47 -13.58 25.77
CA ARG A 209 19.37 -13.02 24.41
C ARG A 209 18.64 -13.97 23.46
N ALA A 210 19.01 -15.25 23.44
CA ALA A 210 18.35 -16.26 22.63
C ALA A 210 16.84 -16.38 22.94
N LEU A 211 16.46 -16.34 24.23
CA LEU A 211 15.05 -16.33 24.63
C LEU A 211 14.31 -15.08 24.14
N ALA A 212 14.94 -13.90 24.20
CA ALA A 212 14.35 -12.66 23.70
C ALA A 212 14.11 -12.71 22.18
N ASP A 213 15.06 -13.28 21.42
CA ASP A 213 14.94 -13.45 19.97
C ASP A 213 13.79 -14.39 19.58
N VAL A 214 13.66 -15.52 20.29
CA VAL A 214 12.53 -16.44 20.10
C VAL A 214 11.20 -15.76 20.41
N GLN A 215 11.12 -14.98 21.50
CA GLN A 215 9.91 -14.24 21.86
C GLN A 215 9.57 -13.14 20.85
N PHE A 216 10.57 -12.49 20.26
CA PHE A 216 10.37 -11.51 19.20
C PHE A 216 9.85 -12.18 17.93
N SER A 217 10.47 -13.29 17.51
CA SER A 217 10.03 -14.09 16.37
C SER A 217 8.58 -14.55 16.51
N ASN A 218 8.21 -15.10 17.67
CA ASN A 218 6.83 -15.53 17.95
C ASN A 218 5.83 -14.36 17.87
N ARG A 219 6.20 -13.17 18.37
CA ARG A 219 5.36 -11.96 18.26
C ARG A 219 5.20 -11.51 16.81
N CYS A 220 6.27 -11.56 16.01
CA CYS A 220 6.19 -11.27 14.58
C CYS A 220 5.29 -12.27 13.85
N GLN A 221 5.40 -13.56 14.13
CA GLN A 221 4.53 -14.59 13.54
C GLN A 221 3.06 -14.36 13.90
N ALA A 222 2.75 -14.07 15.16
CA ALA A 222 1.39 -13.74 15.60
C ALA A 222 0.85 -12.49 14.87
N ALA A 223 1.65 -11.43 14.79
CA ALA A 223 1.26 -10.21 14.08
C ALA A 223 1.05 -10.45 12.57
N ILE A 224 1.86 -11.30 11.94
CA ILE A 224 1.66 -11.70 10.54
C ILE A 224 0.32 -12.42 10.38
N ILE A 225 0.03 -13.40 11.23
CA ILE A 225 -1.22 -14.17 11.21
C ILE A 225 -2.44 -13.26 11.43
N ASP A 226 -2.35 -12.30 12.34
CA ASP A 226 -3.42 -11.33 12.59
C ASP A 226 -3.57 -10.27 11.50
N SER A 227 -2.49 -9.96 10.77
CA SER A 227 -2.52 -9.04 9.63
C SER A 227 -3.16 -9.65 8.38
N ILE A 228 -3.40 -10.97 8.35
CA ILE A 228 -4.10 -11.63 7.25
C ILE A 228 -5.57 -11.19 7.27
N PHE A 229 -6.02 -10.47 6.23
CA PHE A 229 -7.41 -10.04 6.04
C PHE A 229 -8.41 -11.21 5.84
N SER A 230 -7.94 -12.45 5.88
CA SER A 230 -8.74 -13.68 5.78
C SER A 230 -8.73 -14.40 7.13
N GLY A 231 -9.78 -15.18 7.40
CA GLY A 231 -9.78 -16.10 8.53
C GLY A 231 -8.65 -17.11 8.41
N PHE A 232 -7.98 -17.38 9.53
CA PHE A 232 -6.87 -18.33 9.64
C PHE A 232 -7.17 -19.30 10.78
N MET A 233 -6.91 -20.59 10.54
CA MET A 233 -7.00 -21.65 11.54
C MET A 233 -5.89 -22.68 11.31
N LEU A 234 -5.25 -23.10 12.39
CA LEU A 234 -4.31 -24.21 12.40
C LEU A 234 -4.95 -25.38 13.15
N ILE A 235 -5.00 -26.54 12.51
CA ILE A 235 -5.69 -27.73 13.04
C ILE A 235 -4.67 -28.85 13.20
N ASP A 236 -4.72 -29.58 14.31
CA ASP A 236 -3.88 -30.76 14.57
C ASP A 236 -4.50 -32.06 14.01
N ARG A 237 -3.74 -33.15 14.02
CA ARG A 237 -4.19 -34.47 13.54
C ARG A 237 -5.40 -35.04 14.29
N ASN A 238 -5.66 -34.60 15.52
CA ASN A 238 -6.82 -35.00 16.31
C ASN A 238 -8.04 -34.12 16.02
N GLY A 239 -7.94 -33.15 15.12
CA GLY A 239 -9.01 -32.20 14.78
C GLY A 239 -9.16 -31.04 15.76
N ASN A 240 -8.20 -30.84 16.67
CA ASN A 240 -8.21 -29.70 17.59
C ASN A 240 -7.57 -28.47 16.96
N ILE A 241 -8.08 -27.31 17.35
CA ILE A 241 -7.61 -26.02 16.86
C ILE A 241 -6.39 -25.60 17.66
N ALA A 242 -5.22 -25.67 17.02
CA ALA A 242 -3.97 -25.20 17.61
C ALA A 242 -3.88 -23.66 17.62
N GLN A 243 -4.46 -23.00 16.61
CA GLN A 243 -4.46 -21.54 16.51
C GLN A 243 -5.62 -21.02 15.66
N MET A 244 -6.13 -19.82 15.97
CA MET A 244 -7.12 -19.10 15.17
C MET A 244 -6.92 -17.59 15.30
N ASN A 245 -7.02 -16.84 14.21
CA ASN A 245 -6.96 -15.36 14.24
C ASN A 245 -8.35 -14.75 14.54
N GLU A 246 -8.38 -13.45 14.90
CA GLU A 246 -9.65 -12.77 15.21
C GLU A 246 -10.64 -12.79 14.05
N VAL A 247 -10.15 -12.67 12.81
CA VAL A 247 -10.98 -12.69 11.61
C VAL A 247 -11.70 -14.03 11.49
N GLY A 248 -11.00 -15.14 11.75
CA GLY A 248 -11.57 -16.48 11.78
C GLY A 248 -12.67 -16.63 12.82
N GLY A 249 -12.44 -16.13 14.05
CA GLY A 249 -13.46 -16.09 15.09
C GLY A 249 -14.69 -15.29 14.68
N LYS A 250 -14.51 -14.12 14.07
CA LYS A 250 -15.62 -13.27 13.57
C LYS A 250 -16.43 -13.97 12.47
N ILE A 251 -15.79 -14.62 11.51
CA ILE A 251 -16.45 -15.35 10.42
C ILE A 251 -17.33 -16.48 10.97
N PHE A 252 -16.79 -17.27 11.90
CA PHE A 252 -17.53 -18.40 12.51
C PHE A 252 -18.44 -18.01 13.67
N GLY A 253 -18.42 -16.76 14.13
CA GLY A 253 -19.22 -16.26 15.24
C GLY A 253 -18.79 -16.82 16.61
N VAL A 254 -17.49 -17.06 16.80
CA VAL A 254 -16.92 -17.60 18.03
C VAL A 254 -15.77 -16.74 18.53
N ASP A 255 -15.43 -16.87 19.81
CA ASP A 255 -14.24 -16.25 20.39
C ASP A 255 -12.99 -17.02 19.97
N ALA A 256 -12.04 -16.32 19.32
CA ALA A 256 -10.85 -16.95 18.78
C ALA A 256 -9.96 -17.60 19.86
N THR A 257 -9.74 -16.89 20.96
CA THR A 257 -8.88 -17.34 22.05
C THR A 257 -9.50 -18.53 22.80
N LYS A 258 -10.81 -18.51 23.05
CA LYS A 258 -11.53 -19.62 23.72
C LYS A 258 -11.75 -20.85 22.85
N SER A 259 -11.44 -20.76 21.57
CA SER A 259 -11.56 -21.87 20.62
C SER A 259 -10.27 -22.66 20.48
N ILE A 260 -9.13 -22.13 20.94
CA ILE A 260 -7.86 -22.85 20.95
C ILE A 260 -7.98 -24.07 21.89
N GLY A 261 -7.53 -25.23 21.40
CA GLY A 261 -7.61 -26.52 22.09
C GLY A 261 -8.95 -27.25 21.96
N LYS A 262 -9.98 -26.64 21.36
CA LYS A 262 -11.27 -27.29 21.10
C LYS A 262 -11.26 -28.03 19.78
N HIS A 263 -12.13 -29.03 19.66
CA HIS A 263 -12.29 -29.76 18.41
C HIS A 263 -13.06 -28.92 17.38
N ILE A 264 -12.67 -28.96 16.11
CA ILE A 264 -13.26 -28.12 15.05
C ILE A 264 -14.78 -28.32 14.88
N THR A 265 -15.30 -29.50 15.19
CA THR A 265 -16.75 -29.79 15.15
C THR A 265 -17.56 -29.02 16.19
N GLU A 266 -16.93 -28.37 17.17
CA GLU A 266 -17.62 -27.48 18.11
C GLU A 266 -17.93 -26.09 17.51
N ILE A 267 -17.32 -25.78 16.36
CA ILE A 267 -17.44 -24.49 15.66
C ILE A 267 -18.33 -24.62 14.42
N VAL A 268 -18.28 -25.76 13.74
CA VAL A 268 -19.06 -26.03 12.52
C VAL A 268 -20.09 -27.14 12.76
N ASN A 269 -21.31 -26.96 12.24
CA ASN A 269 -22.40 -27.92 12.40
C ASN A 269 -22.36 -29.05 11.34
N SER A 270 -21.46 -28.95 10.37
CA SER A 270 -21.24 -29.92 9.30
C SER A 270 -19.91 -30.65 9.47
N ARG A 271 -19.78 -31.86 8.90
CA ARG A 271 -18.49 -32.59 8.89
C ARG A 271 -17.39 -31.68 8.29
N PRO A 272 -16.32 -31.37 9.04
CA PRO A 272 -15.25 -30.52 8.55
C PRO A 272 -14.42 -31.25 7.50
N VAL A 273 -14.59 -30.88 6.23
CA VAL A 273 -13.88 -31.49 5.09
C VAL A 273 -12.36 -31.40 5.26
N VAL A 274 -11.86 -30.37 5.98
CA VAL A 274 -10.43 -30.18 6.29
C VAL A 274 -9.78 -31.37 7.00
N LEU A 275 -10.56 -32.21 7.71
CA LEU A 275 -10.02 -33.41 8.35
C LEU A 275 -9.58 -34.46 7.32
N ASP A 276 -10.18 -34.49 6.13
CA ASP A 276 -9.82 -35.44 5.07
C ASP A 276 -8.39 -35.17 4.53
N VAL A 277 -7.80 -34.00 4.78
CA VAL A 277 -6.39 -33.70 4.43
C VAL A 277 -5.41 -34.57 5.21
N PHE A 278 -5.74 -34.91 6.47
CA PHE A 278 -4.87 -35.76 7.29
C PHE A 278 -4.86 -37.21 6.79
N GLU A 279 -5.96 -37.65 6.17
CA GLU A 279 -6.07 -38.99 5.58
C GLU A 279 -5.42 -39.04 4.18
N THR A 280 -5.70 -38.03 3.35
CA THR A 280 -5.27 -38.02 1.94
C THR A 280 -3.85 -37.50 1.75
N GLY A 281 -3.32 -36.73 2.70
CA GLY A 281 -2.03 -36.06 2.59
C GLY A 281 -1.97 -34.96 1.52
N MET A 282 -3.12 -34.60 0.93
CA MET A 282 -3.27 -33.64 -0.17
C MET A 282 -4.14 -32.46 0.26
N GLY A 283 -3.59 -31.25 0.12
CA GLY A 283 -4.32 -30.00 0.34
C GLY A 283 -5.16 -29.55 -0.85
N TRP A 284 -5.87 -28.44 -0.70
CA TRP A 284 -6.59 -27.75 -1.77
C TRP A 284 -6.43 -26.25 -1.65
N THR A 285 -6.57 -25.55 -2.76
CA THR A 285 -6.48 -24.09 -2.83
C THR A 285 -7.76 -23.50 -3.39
N ASP A 286 -8.20 -22.37 -2.82
CA ASP A 286 -9.34 -21.57 -3.27
C ASP A 286 -10.62 -22.40 -3.57
N ARG A 287 -10.88 -23.43 -2.77
CA ARG A 287 -12.05 -24.29 -2.94
C ARG A 287 -13.25 -23.70 -2.22
N GLU A 288 -14.39 -23.72 -2.88
CA GLU A 288 -15.63 -23.16 -2.35
C GLU A 288 -16.35 -24.15 -1.44
N PHE A 289 -16.83 -23.65 -0.29
CA PHE A 289 -17.60 -24.42 0.68
C PHE A 289 -18.81 -23.63 1.17
N PHE A 290 -19.91 -24.35 1.39
CA PHE A 290 -21.05 -23.87 2.17
C PHE A 290 -20.94 -24.50 3.55
N ILE A 291 -20.74 -23.68 4.58
CA ILE A 291 -20.60 -24.14 5.95
C ILE A 291 -21.82 -23.70 6.75
N ASP A 292 -22.43 -24.65 7.44
CA ASP A 292 -23.39 -24.36 8.48
C ASP A 292 -22.64 -24.00 9.76
N SER A 293 -22.70 -22.72 10.13
CA SER A 293 -22.03 -22.15 11.30
C SER A 293 -23.04 -21.71 12.35
N LYS A 294 -22.57 -21.29 13.54
CA LYS A 294 -23.45 -20.69 14.57
C LYS A 294 -24.13 -19.40 14.13
N ARG A 295 -23.68 -18.78 13.03
CA ARG A 295 -24.32 -17.62 12.38
C ARG A 295 -25.30 -18.00 11.27
N GLY A 296 -25.44 -19.29 10.95
CA GLY A 296 -26.20 -19.81 9.80
C GLY A 296 -25.29 -20.24 8.64
N LEU A 297 -25.89 -20.42 7.47
CA LEU A 297 -25.21 -20.92 6.26
C LEU A 297 -24.31 -19.85 5.63
N ILE A 298 -23.00 -19.99 5.79
CA ILE A 298 -21.97 -19.09 5.27
C ILE A 298 -21.27 -19.70 4.05
N ARG A 299 -20.94 -18.88 3.05
CA ARG A 299 -20.21 -19.29 1.85
C ARG A 299 -18.76 -18.85 1.97
N LEU A 300 -17.83 -19.79 1.98
CA LEU A 300 -16.40 -19.53 2.15
C LEU A 300 -15.60 -20.01 0.93
N ILE A 301 -14.57 -19.26 0.58
CA ILE A 301 -13.44 -19.81 -0.21
C ILE A 301 -12.37 -20.20 0.79
N LYS A 302 -11.96 -21.48 0.78
CA LYS A 302 -11.00 -22.05 1.72
C LYS A 302 -9.79 -22.65 0.99
N THR A 303 -8.63 -22.47 1.57
CA THR A 303 -7.38 -23.13 1.19
C THR A 303 -6.88 -23.94 2.38
N ALA A 304 -6.58 -25.21 2.17
CA ALA A 304 -6.03 -26.11 3.18
C ALA A 304 -4.66 -26.63 2.73
N ILE A 305 -3.62 -26.38 3.51
CA ILE A 305 -2.24 -26.77 3.21
C ILE A 305 -1.74 -27.72 4.32
N PRO A 306 -1.37 -28.98 4.01
CA PRO A 306 -0.81 -29.89 4.99
C PRO A 306 0.63 -29.51 5.37
N ILE A 307 0.93 -29.56 6.66
CA ILE A 307 2.28 -29.48 7.21
C ILE A 307 2.74 -30.89 7.57
N LYS A 308 3.85 -31.32 6.98
CA LYS A 308 4.41 -32.66 7.17
C LYS A 308 5.65 -32.63 8.07
N ASN A 309 5.84 -33.68 8.87
CA ASN A 309 7.10 -33.91 9.59
C ASN A 309 8.16 -34.54 8.67
N ALA A 310 9.36 -34.78 9.23
CA ALA A 310 10.47 -35.40 8.50
C ALA A 310 10.16 -36.83 8.00
N SER A 311 9.22 -37.56 8.62
CA SER A 311 8.74 -38.86 8.14
C SER A 311 7.65 -38.76 7.07
N GLY A 312 7.25 -37.55 6.65
CA GLY A 312 6.26 -37.32 5.60
C GLY A 312 4.79 -37.39 6.05
N GLU A 313 4.54 -37.56 7.35
CA GLU A 313 3.19 -37.58 7.93
C GLU A 313 2.66 -36.17 8.14
N VAL A 314 1.37 -35.94 7.86
CA VAL A 314 0.70 -34.66 8.13
C VAL A 314 0.48 -34.50 9.63
N VAL A 315 1.11 -33.48 10.22
CA VAL A 315 1.01 -33.18 11.66
C VAL A 315 0.01 -32.05 11.92
N TYR A 316 -0.05 -31.07 11.02
CA TYR A 316 -0.99 -29.96 11.07
C TYR A 316 -1.55 -29.65 9.69
N VAL A 317 -2.68 -28.97 9.65
CA VAL A 317 -3.23 -28.37 8.42
C VAL A 317 -3.47 -26.89 8.69
N ILE A 318 -2.89 -26.04 7.84
CA ILE A 318 -3.22 -24.62 7.80
C ILE A 318 -4.47 -24.47 6.94
N GLU A 319 -5.51 -23.89 7.50
CA GLU A 319 -6.71 -23.50 6.78
C GLU A 319 -6.85 -21.98 6.75
N THR A 320 -6.86 -21.38 5.56
CA THR A 320 -7.23 -19.99 5.36
C THR A 320 -8.57 -19.92 4.66
N PHE A 321 -9.42 -18.98 5.08
CA PHE A 321 -10.77 -18.87 4.57
C PHE A 321 -11.25 -17.43 4.55
N ARG A 322 -11.98 -17.09 3.49
CA ARG A 322 -12.61 -15.77 3.34
C ARG A 322 -14.10 -15.97 3.12
N GLU A 323 -14.89 -15.16 3.81
CA GLU A 323 -16.32 -15.09 3.55
C GLU A 323 -16.58 -14.41 2.21
N MET A 324 -17.45 -15.02 1.40
CA MET A 324 -17.86 -14.45 0.12
C MET A 324 -19.13 -13.62 0.32
N ASP A 325 -18.99 -12.30 0.34
CA ASP A 325 -20.12 -11.38 0.23
C ASP A 325 -20.81 -11.58 -1.14
N ARG A 326 -22.01 -12.15 -1.10
CA ARG A 326 -22.75 -12.70 -2.27
C ARG A 326 -23.02 -11.73 -3.42
N VAL A 327 -22.79 -10.43 -3.27
CA VAL A 327 -23.22 -9.40 -4.23
C VAL A 327 -22.10 -8.43 -4.64
N HIS A 328 -21.21 -8.05 -3.72
CA HIS A 328 -20.20 -7.01 -3.97
C HIS A 328 -19.04 -7.45 -4.88
N GLU A 329 -18.51 -8.67 -4.73
CA GLU A 329 -17.28 -9.06 -5.47
C GLU A 329 -17.54 -9.51 -6.92
N PHE A 330 -18.72 -10.05 -7.26
CA PHE A 330 -19.02 -10.41 -8.65
C PHE A 330 -19.09 -9.16 -9.55
N ALA A 331 -19.69 -8.07 -9.05
CA ALA A 331 -19.67 -6.78 -9.72
C ALA A 331 -18.24 -6.20 -9.82
N THR A 332 -17.46 -6.31 -8.75
CA THR A 332 -16.14 -5.66 -8.65
C THR A 332 -15.05 -6.37 -9.47
N LYS A 333 -15.02 -7.71 -9.52
CA LYS A 333 -14.00 -8.49 -10.23
C LYS A 333 -14.34 -8.79 -11.70
N VAL A 334 -15.62 -8.97 -12.04
CA VAL A 334 -16.04 -9.39 -13.40
C VAL A 334 -16.60 -8.24 -14.23
N MET A 335 -17.22 -7.22 -13.60
CA MET A 335 -17.89 -6.11 -14.31
C MET A 335 -17.19 -4.75 -14.20
N GLY A 336 -15.99 -4.68 -13.61
CA GLY A 336 -15.23 -3.43 -13.52
C GLY A 336 -15.91 -2.36 -12.65
N ALA A 337 -16.68 -2.78 -11.63
CA ALA A 337 -17.50 -1.90 -10.79
C ALA A 337 -16.70 -1.04 -9.77
N ARG A 338 -15.60 -0.41 -10.22
CA ARG A 338 -14.80 0.53 -9.43
C ARG A 338 -14.76 1.89 -10.12
N ALA A 339 -15.05 2.94 -9.36
CA ALA A 339 -14.77 4.31 -9.78
C ALA A 339 -13.26 4.56 -9.76
N ARG A 340 -12.73 5.14 -10.83
CA ARG A 340 -11.29 5.42 -10.99
C ARG A 340 -10.96 6.89 -10.85
N PHE A 341 -11.93 7.77 -11.12
CA PHE A 341 -11.70 9.21 -11.15
C PHE A 341 -12.13 9.89 -9.86
N THR A 342 -11.38 10.90 -9.47
CA THR A 342 -11.58 11.78 -8.32
C THR A 342 -11.81 13.22 -8.79
N PHE A 343 -12.10 14.15 -7.88
CA PHE A 343 -12.23 15.56 -8.26
C PHE A 343 -10.92 16.15 -8.80
N ASP A 344 -9.76 15.61 -8.39
CA ASP A 344 -8.44 16.03 -8.90
C ASP A 344 -8.24 15.68 -10.38
N ASP A 345 -9.01 14.72 -10.91
CA ASP A 345 -8.98 14.35 -12.34
C ASP A 345 -9.83 15.31 -13.22
N ILE A 346 -10.58 16.22 -12.62
CA ILE A 346 -11.38 17.23 -13.35
C ILE A 346 -10.51 18.46 -13.62
N ILE A 347 -10.07 18.58 -14.87
CA ILE A 347 -9.14 19.62 -15.29
C ILE A 347 -9.89 20.89 -15.69
N GLY A 348 -9.63 21.99 -15.00
CA GLY A 348 -10.08 23.32 -15.36
C GLY A 348 -9.98 24.32 -14.21
N ASN A 349 -9.78 25.58 -14.55
CA ASN A 349 -9.71 26.72 -13.65
C ASN A 349 -10.77 27.78 -13.97
N SER A 350 -11.75 27.46 -14.81
CA SER A 350 -12.84 28.40 -15.08
C SER A 350 -13.79 28.54 -13.90
N CYS A 351 -14.42 29.72 -13.77
CA CYS A 351 -15.42 29.94 -12.72
C CYS A 351 -16.57 28.92 -12.84
N ALA A 352 -17.03 28.67 -14.07
CA ALA A 352 -18.14 27.74 -14.34
C ALA A 352 -17.82 26.30 -13.93
N ILE A 353 -16.62 25.79 -14.23
CA ILE A 353 -16.27 24.40 -13.86
C ILE A 353 -16.02 24.28 -12.35
N ARG A 354 -15.41 25.28 -11.71
CA ARG A 354 -15.22 25.28 -10.24
C ARG A 354 -16.55 25.23 -9.50
N GLN A 355 -17.52 26.05 -9.90
CA GLN A 355 -18.87 26.01 -9.31
C GLN A 355 -19.52 24.62 -9.44
N ALA A 356 -19.35 23.95 -10.58
CA ALA A 356 -19.85 22.59 -10.76
C ALA A 356 -19.13 21.58 -9.86
N VAL A 357 -17.81 21.70 -9.69
CA VAL A 357 -17.00 20.85 -8.80
C VAL A 357 -17.39 21.07 -7.33
N ASP A 358 -17.52 22.32 -6.89
CA ASP A 358 -17.90 22.65 -5.50
C ASP A 358 -19.28 22.09 -5.16
N LEU A 359 -20.25 22.24 -6.07
CA LEU A 359 -21.58 21.67 -5.88
C LEU A 359 -21.56 20.13 -5.88
N ALA A 360 -20.73 19.52 -6.73
CA ALA A 360 -20.56 18.06 -6.75
C ALA A 360 -19.89 17.54 -5.48
N ALA A 361 -18.92 18.26 -4.93
CA ALA A 361 -18.27 17.91 -3.67
C ALA A 361 -19.26 17.99 -2.50
N LEU A 362 -20.04 19.08 -2.41
CA LEU A 362 -21.10 19.20 -1.42
C LEU A 362 -22.15 18.08 -1.56
N ALA A 363 -22.53 17.75 -2.80
CA ALA A 363 -23.45 16.65 -3.06
C ALA A 363 -22.88 15.29 -2.58
N ALA A 364 -21.56 15.08 -2.66
CA ALA A 364 -20.91 13.84 -2.28
C ALA A 364 -21.03 13.52 -0.78
N GLU A 365 -21.08 14.54 0.08
CA GLU A 365 -21.25 14.42 1.54
C GLU A 365 -22.60 13.80 1.93
N GLY A 366 -23.64 14.03 1.13
CA GLY A 366 -24.98 13.47 1.32
C GLY A 366 -25.25 12.19 0.52
N ASP A 367 -26.42 11.61 0.75
CA ASP A 367 -26.91 10.42 0.03
C ASP A 367 -28.04 10.73 -0.97
N SER A 368 -28.28 12.03 -1.21
CA SER A 368 -29.30 12.50 -2.15
C SER A 368 -28.99 12.09 -3.58
N THR A 369 -30.06 11.93 -4.37
CA THR A 369 -29.94 11.70 -5.81
C THR A 369 -29.35 12.93 -6.50
N VAL A 370 -28.37 12.70 -7.36
CA VAL A 370 -27.70 13.76 -8.12
C VAL A 370 -28.06 13.64 -9.60
N LEU A 371 -28.47 14.74 -10.22
CA LEU A 371 -28.72 14.84 -11.65
C LEU A 371 -27.60 15.67 -12.31
N LEU A 372 -26.80 15.02 -13.15
CA LEU A 372 -25.75 15.64 -13.95
C LEU A 372 -26.32 15.99 -15.33
N GLN A 373 -26.43 17.29 -15.62
CA GLN A 373 -26.91 17.79 -16.90
C GLN A 373 -25.77 18.43 -17.68
N GLY A 374 -25.63 18.10 -18.95
CA GLY A 374 -24.65 18.74 -19.81
C GLY A 374 -24.50 18.04 -21.14
N GLU A 375 -23.97 18.75 -22.13
CA GLU A 375 -23.80 18.22 -23.48
C GLU A 375 -22.95 16.94 -23.50
N THR A 376 -23.08 16.19 -24.60
CA THR A 376 -22.26 15.01 -24.81
C THR A 376 -20.78 15.38 -24.82
N GLY A 377 -19.97 14.64 -24.04
CA GLY A 377 -18.52 14.86 -23.98
C GLY A 377 -18.05 15.93 -22.98
N THR A 378 -18.91 16.45 -22.10
CA THR A 378 -18.53 17.42 -21.04
C THR A 378 -17.87 16.78 -19.80
N GLY A 379 -17.87 15.45 -19.69
CA GLY A 379 -17.24 14.73 -18.56
C GLY A 379 -18.20 14.26 -17.45
N LYS A 380 -19.50 14.14 -17.72
CA LYS A 380 -20.52 13.67 -16.75
C LYS A 380 -20.10 12.39 -16.00
N GLU A 381 -19.50 11.43 -16.69
CA GLU A 381 -19.03 10.17 -16.10
C GLU A 381 -17.90 10.37 -15.07
N ILE A 382 -16.96 11.29 -15.34
CA ILE A 382 -15.88 11.63 -14.41
C ILE A 382 -16.45 12.27 -13.15
N PHE A 383 -17.41 13.19 -13.30
CA PHE A 383 -18.13 13.78 -12.17
C PHE A 383 -18.88 12.73 -11.34
N ALA A 384 -19.59 11.80 -11.97
CA ALA A 384 -20.30 10.73 -11.25
C ALA A 384 -19.34 9.84 -10.44
N GLN A 385 -18.19 9.49 -11.01
CA GLN A 385 -17.15 8.72 -10.31
C GLN A 385 -16.51 9.52 -9.17
N ALA A 386 -16.22 10.80 -9.37
CA ALA A 386 -15.66 11.68 -8.35
C ALA A 386 -16.61 11.84 -7.15
N ILE A 387 -17.91 12.04 -7.41
CA ILE A 387 -18.95 12.10 -6.37
C ILE A 387 -18.99 10.80 -5.57
N HIS A 388 -18.94 9.64 -6.23
CA HIS A 388 -18.92 8.36 -5.53
C HIS A 388 -17.66 8.21 -4.65
N ASN A 389 -16.48 8.51 -5.20
CA ASN A 389 -15.20 8.39 -4.50
C ASN A 389 -15.07 9.34 -3.30
N ALA A 390 -15.70 10.51 -3.35
CA ALA A 390 -15.74 11.46 -2.24
C ALA A 390 -16.84 11.17 -1.20
N SER A 391 -17.70 10.17 -1.43
CA SER A 391 -18.83 9.86 -0.55
C SER A 391 -18.51 8.80 0.52
N SER A 392 -19.42 8.67 1.50
CA SER A 392 -19.40 7.59 2.48
C SER A 392 -19.52 6.18 1.87
N ARG A 393 -19.97 6.08 0.61
CA ARG A 393 -20.14 4.83 -0.15
C ARG A 393 -18.95 4.49 -1.06
N SER A 394 -17.83 5.20 -0.94
CA SER A 394 -16.61 5.01 -1.76
C SER A 394 -15.99 3.60 -1.70
N ARG A 395 -16.30 2.82 -0.66
CA ARG A 395 -15.87 1.40 -0.55
C ARG A 395 -16.87 0.42 -1.18
N GLY A 396 -18.07 0.87 -1.51
CA GLY A 396 -19.11 0.07 -2.15
C GLY A 396 -18.95 -0.01 -3.67
N PRO A 397 -19.78 -0.79 -4.39
CA PRO A 397 -19.71 -0.92 -5.84
C PRO A 397 -20.07 0.39 -6.53
N TYR A 398 -19.35 0.71 -7.59
CA TYR A 398 -19.76 1.73 -8.54
C TYR A 398 -20.15 1.06 -9.85
N LEU A 399 -21.43 1.10 -10.20
CA LEU A 399 -21.93 0.54 -11.45
C LEU A 399 -22.45 1.66 -12.34
N ALA A 400 -22.09 1.63 -13.61
CA ALA A 400 -22.63 2.52 -14.63
C ALA A 400 -23.50 1.73 -15.60
N LEU A 401 -24.65 2.30 -15.95
CA LEU A 401 -25.58 1.76 -16.92
C LEU A 401 -25.93 2.87 -17.91
N ASN A 402 -25.53 2.70 -19.16
CA ASN A 402 -25.92 3.60 -20.24
C ASN A 402 -27.28 3.16 -20.81
N CYS A 403 -28.31 3.96 -20.56
CA CYS A 403 -29.69 3.65 -20.96
C CYS A 403 -29.86 3.66 -22.49
N ALA A 404 -29.08 4.45 -23.22
CA ALA A 404 -29.15 4.52 -24.68
C ALA A 404 -28.50 3.30 -25.37
N ALA A 405 -27.56 2.62 -24.71
CA ALA A 405 -26.82 1.50 -25.29
C ALA A 405 -27.54 0.14 -25.14
N ILE A 406 -28.52 0.03 -24.24
CA ILE A 406 -29.17 -1.24 -23.94
C ILE A 406 -30.42 -1.40 -24.82
N PRO A 407 -30.58 -2.52 -25.54
CA PRO A 407 -31.82 -2.81 -26.27
C PRO A 407 -33.03 -2.77 -25.34
N ARG A 408 -34.13 -2.16 -25.80
CA ARG A 408 -35.35 -1.96 -24.99
C ARG A 408 -35.85 -3.25 -24.33
N ASP A 409 -35.82 -4.35 -25.07
CA ASP A 409 -36.29 -5.66 -24.60
C ASP A 409 -35.41 -6.27 -23.50
N LEU A 410 -34.14 -5.86 -23.39
CA LEU A 410 -33.20 -6.35 -22.38
C LEU A 410 -33.08 -5.40 -21.17
N MET A 411 -33.54 -4.16 -21.29
CA MET A 411 -33.36 -3.12 -20.29
C MET A 411 -33.94 -3.49 -18.94
N GLU A 412 -35.14 -4.08 -18.93
CA GLU A 412 -35.78 -4.53 -17.70
C GLU A 412 -34.94 -5.61 -16.99
N SER A 413 -34.45 -6.59 -17.76
CA SER A 413 -33.69 -7.73 -17.23
C SER A 413 -32.32 -7.32 -16.71
N GLU A 414 -31.68 -6.32 -17.32
CA GLU A 414 -30.42 -5.76 -16.85
C GLU A 414 -30.64 -4.95 -15.57
N LEU A 415 -31.66 -4.09 -15.50
CA LEU A 415 -31.93 -3.26 -14.33
C LEU A 415 -32.36 -4.07 -13.11
N PHE A 416 -33.34 -4.96 -13.26
CA PHE A 416 -34.03 -5.61 -12.14
C PHE A 416 -33.72 -7.11 -12.00
N GLY A 417 -33.07 -7.72 -12.98
CA GLY A 417 -32.77 -9.15 -12.96
C GLY A 417 -33.98 -10.03 -13.23
N TYR A 418 -33.75 -11.34 -13.28
CA TYR A 418 -34.77 -12.33 -13.58
C TYR A 418 -34.56 -13.64 -12.81
N VAL A 419 -35.64 -14.37 -12.56
CA VAL A 419 -35.58 -15.73 -11.99
C VAL A 419 -35.43 -16.79 -13.10
N GLU A 420 -35.07 -18.01 -12.74
CA GLU A 420 -35.02 -19.13 -13.68
C GLU A 420 -36.37 -19.28 -14.43
N GLY A 421 -36.31 -19.46 -15.76
CA GLY A 421 -37.51 -19.68 -16.57
C GLY A 421 -38.38 -18.45 -16.85
N ALA A 422 -37.92 -17.24 -16.50
CA ALA A 422 -38.71 -16.01 -16.70
C ALA A 422 -39.08 -15.70 -18.17
N PHE A 423 -38.26 -16.13 -19.13
CA PHE A 423 -38.49 -16.00 -20.57
C PHE A 423 -37.67 -17.04 -21.36
N SER A 424 -37.97 -17.23 -22.65
CA SER A 424 -37.22 -18.13 -23.53
C SER A 424 -35.76 -17.66 -23.67
N GLY A 425 -34.80 -18.43 -23.13
CA GLY A 425 -33.38 -18.07 -23.08
C GLY A 425 -32.88 -17.56 -21.73
N ALA A 426 -33.73 -17.51 -20.70
CA ALA A 426 -33.30 -17.22 -19.34
C ALA A 426 -32.31 -18.30 -18.84
N SER A 427 -31.24 -17.87 -18.17
CA SER A 427 -30.30 -18.78 -17.51
C SER A 427 -31.01 -19.72 -16.52
N LYS A 428 -30.55 -20.97 -16.44
CA LYS A 428 -31.01 -21.98 -15.47
C LYS A 428 -30.76 -21.58 -14.00
N SER A 429 -30.02 -20.52 -13.74
CA SER A 429 -29.77 -20.01 -12.39
C SER A 429 -30.41 -18.63 -12.11
N GLY A 430 -31.14 -18.06 -13.08
CA GLY A 430 -31.54 -16.64 -13.03
C GLY A 430 -30.35 -15.68 -13.10
N ARG A 431 -30.62 -14.38 -12.99
CA ARG A 431 -29.58 -13.33 -12.96
C ARG A 431 -30.00 -12.15 -12.08
N ALA A 432 -29.08 -11.66 -11.25
CA ALA A 432 -29.30 -10.46 -10.45
C ALA A 432 -29.26 -9.19 -11.32
N GLY A 433 -30.14 -8.23 -11.02
CA GLY A 433 -30.17 -6.94 -11.71
C GLY A 433 -29.09 -5.97 -11.22
N LYS A 434 -28.85 -4.89 -11.98
CA LYS A 434 -27.88 -3.84 -11.63
C LYS A 434 -28.21 -3.14 -10.32
N PHE A 435 -29.48 -2.99 -9.97
CA PHE A 435 -29.87 -2.44 -8.65
C PHE A 435 -29.41 -3.33 -7.50
N GLU A 436 -29.59 -4.65 -7.62
CA GLU A 436 -29.10 -5.59 -6.60
C GLU A 436 -27.57 -5.55 -6.53
N LEU A 437 -26.90 -5.56 -7.68
CA LEU A 437 -25.45 -5.55 -7.78
C LEU A 437 -24.81 -4.23 -7.27
N ALA A 438 -25.56 -3.12 -7.29
CA ALA A 438 -25.13 -1.82 -6.80
C ALA A 438 -25.44 -1.59 -5.31
N ALA A 439 -26.10 -2.54 -4.65
CA ALA A 439 -26.48 -2.41 -3.24
C ALA A 439 -25.25 -2.13 -2.36
N GLY A 440 -25.37 -1.17 -1.44
CA GLY A 440 -24.29 -0.64 -0.60
C GLY A 440 -23.37 0.38 -1.30
N GLY A 441 -23.58 0.66 -2.59
CA GLY A 441 -22.75 1.55 -3.40
C GLY A 441 -23.56 2.57 -4.20
N THR A 442 -23.10 2.86 -5.42
CA THR A 442 -23.68 3.86 -6.33
C THR A 442 -23.99 3.25 -7.70
N LEU A 443 -25.17 3.57 -8.23
CA LEU A 443 -25.57 3.28 -9.61
C LEU A 443 -25.67 4.59 -10.40
N LEU A 444 -24.81 4.72 -11.42
CA LEU A 444 -24.91 5.75 -12.45
C LEU A 444 -25.90 5.28 -13.53
N LEU A 445 -26.93 6.08 -13.76
CA LEU A 445 -27.85 5.95 -14.89
C LEU A 445 -27.49 7.02 -15.93
N ASP A 446 -26.66 6.64 -16.89
CA ASP A 446 -26.22 7.54 -17.97
C ASP A 446 -27.25 7.56 -19.11
N GLU A 447 -27.40 8.73 -19.73
CA GLU A 447 -28.45 9.08 -20.68
C GLU A 447 -29.87 8.69 -20.21
N ILE A 448 -30.22 9.07 -18.98
CA ILE A 448 -31.53 8.76 -18.36
C ILE A 448 -32.72 9.30 -19.17
N GLY A 449 -32.53 10.36 -19.95
CA GLY A 449 -33.55 10.93 -20.85
C GLY A 449 -33.93 10.04 -22.03
N ASP A 450 -33.20 8.93 -22.28
CA ASP A 450 -33.53 7.93 -23.29
C ASP A 450 -34.29 6.72 -22.72
N LEU A 451 -34.61 6.73 -21.43
CA LEU A 451 -35.33 5.64 -20.78
C LEU A 451 -36.80 5.59 -21.25
N PRO A 452 -37.32 4.43 -21.72
CA PRO A 452 -38.73 4.28 -22.08
C PRO A 452 -39.71 4.57 -20.92
N LEU A 453 -40.92 5.06 -21.22
CA LEU A 453 -41.91 5.49 -20.22
C LEU A 453 -42.35 4.37 -19.25
N ASP A 454 -42.47 3.15 -19.73
CA ASP A 454 -42.77 1.96 -18.92
C ASP A 454 -41.64 1.64 -17.94
N MET A 455 -40.39 1.82 -18.37
CA MET A 455 -39.21 1.66 -17.53
C MET A 455 -39.06 2.79 -16.52
N GLN A 456 -39.44 4.02 -16.88
CA GLN A 456 -39.49 5.15 -15.95
C GLN A 456 -40.45 4.87 -14.77
N ALA A 457 -41.61 4.24 -15.04
CA ALA A 457 -42.56 3.86 -13.99
C ALA A 457 -41.97 2.84 -13.00
N LYS A 458 -41.22 1.85 -13.50
CA LYS A 458 -40.56 0.83 -12.67
C LYS A 458 -39.40 1.44 -11.87
N LEU A 459 -38.59 2.30 -12.50
CA LEU A 459 -37.52 3.03 -11.83
C LEU A 459 -38.04 3.87 -10.67
N LEU A 460 -39.14 4.61 -10.88
CA LEU A 460 -39.77 5.41 -9.83
C LEU A 460 -40.12 4.57 -8.59
N ARG A 461 -40.69 3.37 -8.76
CA ARG A 461 -41.01 2.46 -7.65
C ARG A 461 -39.76 2.07 -6.87
N VAL A 462 -38.67 1.73 -7.55
CA VAL A 462 -37.40 1.38 -6.88
C VAL A 462 -36.84 2.57 -6.09
N LEU A 463 -36.92 3.78 -6.64
CA LEU A 463 -36.48 5.00 -5.93
C LEU A 463 -37.33 5.33 -4.70
N GLN A 464 -38.61 4.98 -4.71
CA GLN A 464 -39.56 5.23 -3.62
C GLN A 464 -39.50 4.13 -2.56
N ASP A 465 -39.67 2.88 -2.96
CA ASP A 465 -39.83 1.72 -2.07
C ASP A 465 -38.48 1.18 -1.57
N LYS A 466 -37.37 1.59 -2.19
CA LYS A 466 -36.02 1.07 -1.91
C LYS A 466 -35.96 -0.47 -1.98
N ALA A 467 -36.69 -1.03 -2.93
CA ALA A 467 -36.76 -2.46 -3.15
C ALA A 467 -36.93 -2.78 -4.64
N VAL A 468 -36.48 -3.97 -5.05
CA VAL A 468 -36.65 -4.51 -6.40
C VAL A 468 -37.33 -5.86 -6.37
N MET A 469 -38.00 -6.19 -7.46
CA MET A 469 -38.57 -7.50 -7.72
C MET A 469 -38.04 -7.99 -9.07
N ARG A 470 -37.47 -9.20 -9.09
CA ARG A 470 -36.95 -9.80 -10.33
C ARG A 470 -38.09 -10.16 -11.27
N ILE A 471 -37.84 -10.10 -12.58
CA ILE A 471 -38.79 -10.53 -13.61
C ILE A 471 -39.17 -12.00 -13.37
N GLY A 472 -40.47 -12.29 -13.35
CA GLY A 472 -41.02 -13.62 -13.09
C GLY A 472 -40.96 -14.07 -11.63
N GLY A 473 -40.38 -13.27 -10.73
CA GLY A 473 -40.32 -13.53 -9.30
C GLY A 473 -41.41 -12.78 -8.51
N ASN A 474 -41.69 -13.24 -7.29
CA ASN A 474 -42.60 -12.60 -6.34
C ASN A 474 -41.89 -12.07 -5.09
N LYS A 475 -40.57 -12.29 -4.98
CA LYS A 475 -39.78 -11.88 -3.83
C LYS A 475 -39.37 -10.41 -3.95
N VAL A 476 -39.75 -9.63 -2.95
CA VAL A 476 -39.29 -8.24 -2.77
C VAL A 476 -37.89 -8.28 -2.14
N ILE A 477 -36.93 -7.60 -2.77
CA ILE A 477 -35.53 -7.57 -2.35
C ILE A 477 -35.20 -6.12 -1.98
N PRO A 478 -34.94 -5.79 -0.70
CA PRO A 478 -34.54 -4.44 -0.32
C PRO A 478 -33.19 -4.09 -0.95
N VAL A 479 -33.09 -2.90 -1.53
CA VAL A 479 -31.87 -2.38 -2.15
C VAL A 479 -31.56 -0.99 -1.61
N ASP A 480 -30.40 -0.87 -0.98
CA ASP A 480 -29.85 0.41 -0.58
C ASP A 480 -28.79 0.87 -1.59
N VAL A 481 -29.19 1.74 -2.52
CA VAL A 481 -28.34 2.21 -3.62
C VAL A 481 -28.44 3.72 -3.73
N ARG A 482 -27.29 4.39 -3.82
CA ARG A 482 -27.22 5.80 -4.19
C ARG A 482 -27.33 5.95 -5.70
N ILE A 483 -28.12 6.93 -6.15
CA ILE A 483 -28.39 7.15 -7.57
C ILE A 483 -27.73 8.44 -8.04
N ILE A 484 -26.99 8.32 -9.14
CA ILE A 484 -26.53 9.47 -9.92
C ILE A 484 -27.13 9.30 -11.32
N ALA A 485 -27.93 10.25 -11.77
CA ALA A 485 -28.48 10.27 -13.12
C ALA A 485 -27.70 11.26 -13.97
N ALA A 486 -27.47 10.93 -15.23
CA ALA A 486 -26.79 11.81 -16.18
C ALA A 486 -27.57 11.88 -17.49
N THR A 487 -27.63 13.07 -18.11
CA THR A 487 -28.29 13.24 -19.41
C THR A 487 -27.75 14.45 -20.17
N ASN A 488 -27.82 14.40 -21.50
CA ASN A 488 -27.61 15.54 -22.38
C ASN A 488 -28.89 16.29 -22.78
N LYS A 489 -30.08 15.82 -22.38
CA LYS A 489 -31.37 16.44 -22.67
C LYS A 489 -31.81 17.36 -21.55
N ASP A 490 -32.64 18.35 -21.90
CA ASP A 490 -33.42 19.08 -20.91
C ASP A 490 -34.62 18.23 -20.48
N LEU A 491 -34.56 17.65 -19.28
CA LEU A 491 -35.64 16.79 -18.78
C LEU A 491 -36.94 17.57 -18.52
N GLU A 492 -36.87 18.87 -18.27
CA GLU A 492 -38.08 19.67 -18.06
C GLU A 492 -38.84 19.83 -19.38
N GLU A 493 -38.12 20.04 -20.48
CA GLU A 493 -38.70 20.06 -21.82
C GLU A 493 -39.23 18.67 -22.23
N GLU A 494 -38.51 17.59 -21.93
CA GLU A 494 -38.97 16.23 -22.22
C GLU A 494 -40.22 15.83 -21.41
N VAL A 495 -40.40 16.39 -20.20
CA VAL A 495 -41.65 16.27 -19.44
C VAL A 495 -42.79 16.99 -20.16
N GLN A 496 -42.57 18.20 -20.67
CA GLN A 496 -43.58 18.95 -21.43
C GLN A 496 -43.99 18.23 -22.72
N ARG A 497 -43.04 17.57 -23.39
CA ARG A 497 -43.26 16.77 -24.60
C ARG A 497 -43.91 15.40 -24.32
N GLY A 498 -44.05 15.00 -23.05
CA GLY A 498 -44.62 13.72 -22.66
C GLY A 498 -43.68 12.51 -22.80
N ASN A 499 -42.40 12.75 -23.08
CA ASN A 499 -41.39 11.70 -23.21
C ASN A 499 -40.78 11.29 -21.86
N PHE A 500 -40.93 12.14 -20.85
CA PHE A 500 -40.44 11.87 -19.50
C PHE A 500 -41.53 12.12 -18.46
N ARG A 501 -41.61 11.26 -17.44
CA ARG A 501 -42.63 11.40 -16.40
C ARG A 501 -42.24 12.47 -15.40
N ARG A 502 -43.20 13.35 -15.10
CA ARG A 502 -43.04 14.46 -14.14
C ARG A 502 -42.69 13.97 -12.72
N ASP A 503 -43.28 12.87 -12.28
CA ASP A 503 -43.03 12.29 -10.94
C ASP A 503 -41.60 11.77 -10.77
N LEU A 504 -41.07 11.08 -11.78
CA LEU A 504 -39.68 10.64 -11.81
C LEU A 504 -38.70 11.81 -11.88
N PHE A 505 -39.01 12.85 -12.67
CA PHE A 505 -38.18 14.04 -12.78
C PHE A 505 -37.90 14.67 -11.41
N TYR A 506 -38.95 14.93 -10.62
CA TYR A 506 -38.77 15.53 -9.29
C TYR A 506 -38.02 14.62 -8.32
N ARG A 507 -38.08 13.29 -8.47
CA ARG A 507 -37.33 12.36 -7.64
C ARG A 507 -35.84 12.29 -8.01
N LEU A 508 -35.50 12.53 -9.27
CA LEU A 508 -34.11 12.57 -9.74
C LEU A 508 -33.47 13.95 -9.54
N ASN A 509 -34.24 15.02 -9.72
CA ASN A 509 -33.77 16.41 -9.68
C ASN A 509 -33.70 16.97 -8.24
N VAL A 510 -33.06 16.24 -7.32
CA VAL A 510 -32.87 16.69 -5.92
C VAL A 510 -31.66 17.61 -5.81
N VAL A 511 -30.51 17.17 -6.35
CA VAL A 511 -29.32 18.01 -6.51
C VAL A 511 -28.96 18.04 -7.99
N SER A 512 -29.15 19.19 -8.64
CA SER A 512 -28.89 19.36 -10.08
C SER A 512 -27.56 20.05 -10.31
N ILE A 513 -26.69 19.43 -11.12
CA ILE A 513 -25.37 19.96 -11.44
C ILE A 513 -25.29 20.10 -12.96
N LYS A 514 -25.20 21.35 -13.42
CA LYS A 514 -25.04 21.69 -14.84
C LYS A 514 -23.55 21.77 -15.17
N LEU A 515 -23.09 20.91 -16.08
CA LEU A 515 -21.72 20.91 -16.57
C LEU A 515 -21.61 21.88 -17.76
N PRO A 516 -20.73 22.88 -17.69
CA PRO A 516 -20.58 23.85 -18.78
C PRO A 516 -19.96 23.21 -20.02
N PRO A 517 -20.47 23.50 -21.23
CA PRO A 517 -19.81 23.10 -22.47
C PRO A 517 -18.46 23.81 -22.62
N LEU A 518 -17.56 23.22 -23.39
CA LEU A 518 -16.16 23.67 -23.51
C LEU A 518 -16.07 25.11 -24.07
N ARG A 519 -17.02 25.51 -24.92
CA ARG A 519 -17.13 26.89 -25.44
C ARG A 519 -17.45 27.96 -24.39
N ASP A 520 -18.03 27.58 -23.25
CA ASP A 520 -18.33 28.50 -22.14
C ASP A 520 -17.16 28.59 -21.14
N ARG A 521 -16.12 27.76 -21.33
CA ARG A 521 -14.90 27.69 -20.51
C ARG A 521 -13.64 27.71 -21.37
N LYS A 522 -13.56 28.65 -22.32
CA LYS A 522 -12.45 28.74 -23.29
C LYS A 522 -11.06 28.87 -22.62
N GLU A 523 -11.00 29.44 -21.43
CA GLU A 523 -9.78 29.55 -20.61
C GLU A 523 -9.21 28.20 -20.14
N ASP A 524 -10.03 27.15 -20.10
CA ASP A 524 -9.59 25.80 -19.75
C ASP A 524 -9.01 25.03 -20.96
N ILE A 525 -9.29 25.46 -22.19
CA ILE A 525 -8.89 24.75 -23.41
C ILE A 525 -7.36 24.57 -23.47
N PRO A 526 -6.52 25.59 -23.23
CA PRO A 526 -5.08 25.40 -23.21
C PRO A 526 -4.63 24.37 -22.17
N LEU A 527 -5.20 24.41 -20.96
CA LEU A 527 -4.82 23.49 -19.89
C LEU A 527 -5.18 22.03 -20.25
N LEU A 528 -6.40 21.81 -20.73
CA LEU A 528 -6.86 20.52 -21.23
C LEU A 528 -6.00 20.03 -22.40
N ALA A 529 -5.68 20.91 -23.34
CA ALA A 529 -4.91 20.55 -24.52
C ALA A 529 -3.51 20.05 -24.15
N HIS A 530 -2.81 20.74 -23.26
CA HIS A 530 -1.50 20.30 -22.77
C HIS A 530 -1.59 19.00 -21.97
N HIS A 531 -2.65 18.82 -21.18
CA HIS A 531 -2.87 17.56 -20.46
C HIS A 531 -3.01 16.38 -21.44
N PHE A 532 -3.89 16.47 -22.43
CA PHE A 532 -4.08 15.40 -23.42
C PHE A 532 -2.85 15.20 -24.31
N LEU A 533 -2.13 16.27 -24.64
CA LEU A 533 -0.86 16.18 -25.36
C LEU A 533 0.15 15.34 -24.57
N LYS A 534 0.40 15.67 -23.31
CA LYS A 534 1.34 14.94 -22.44
C LYS A 534 0.93 13.48 -22.26
N LYS A 535 -0.36 13.23 -21.97
CA LYS A 535 -0.93 11.90 -21.79
C LYS A 535 -0.79 11.04 -23.05
N THR A 536 -1.06 11.61 -24.22
CA THR A 536 -1.10 10.88 -25.48
C THR A 536 0.29 10.73 -26.10
N ALA A 537 1.16 11.72 -25.98
CA ALA A 537 2.54 11.64 -26.45
C ALA A 537 3.32 10.54 -25.72
N ALA A 538 3.14 10.40 -24.40
CA ALA A 538 3.71 9.32 -23.61
C ALA A 538 3.21 7.93 -24.05
N ARG A 539 1.90 7.81 -24.35
CA ARG A 539 1.29 6.57 -24.84
C ARG A 539 1.79 6.18 -26.24
N LEU A 540 2.04 7.15 -27.12
CA LEU A 540 2.43 6.94 -28.51
C LEU A 540 3.96 7.00 -28.74
N ASN A 541 4.77 7.16 -27.69
CA ASN A 541 6.22 7.34 -27.76
C ASN A 541 6.65 8.44 -28.75
N LYS A 542 5.94 9.58 -28.74
CA LYS A 542 6.22 10.74 -29.61
C LYS A 542 7.07 11.78 -28.86
N SER A 543 7.98 12.44 -29.59
CA SER A 543 8.81 13.54 -29.08
C SER A 543 8.11 14.91 -29.12
N THR A 544 6.88 14.98 -29.63
CA THR A 544 6.06 16.20 -29.69
C THR A 544 5.56 16.55 -28.29
N THR A 545 5.98 17.71 -27.77
CA THR A 545 5.77 18.09 -26.35
C THR A 545 5.07 19.43 -26.17
N ALA A 546 4.92 20.24 -27.23
CA ALA A 546 4.29 21.55 -27.16
C ALA A 546 3.33 21.81 -28.33
N PHE A 547 2.62 22.93 -28.26
CA PHE A 547 1.83 23.51 -29.35
C PHE A 547 2.47 24.84 -29.76
N THR A 548 2.40 25.19 -31.04
CA THR A 548 2.67 26.57 -31.44
C THR A 548 1.58 27.50 -30.94
N ARG A 549 1.87 28.81 -30.86
CA ARG A 549 0.90 29.82 -30.44
C ARG A 549 -0.32 29.83 -31.35
N GLU A 550 -0.12 29.69 -32.65
CA GLU A 550 -1.17 29.67 -33.67
C GLU A 550 -2.08 28.45 -33.52
N ALA A 551 -1.50 27.27 -33.22
CA ALA A 551 -2.28 26.06 -32.98
C ALA A 551 -3.15 26.18 -31.71
N LEU A 552 -2.59 26.72 -30.62
CA LEU A 552 -3.35 26.98 -29.38
C LEU A 552 -4.48 28.00 -29.59
N LEU A 553 -4.23 29.05 -30.36
CA LEU A 553 -5.26 30.03 -30.71
C LEU A 553 -6.37 29.40 -31.54
N ALA A 554 -6.04 28.53 -32.50
CA ALA A 554 -7.03 27.81 -33.29
C ALA A 554 -7.90 26.89 -32.41
N LEU A 555 -7.28 26.14 -31.50
CA LEU A 555 -8.01 25.31 -30.52
C LEU A 555 -8.94 26.14 -29.64
N THR A 556 -8.50 27.32 -29.17
CA THR A 556 -9.29 28.17 -28.27
C THR A 556 -10.48 28.84 -28.97
N ARG A 557 -10.38 29.11 -30.28
CA ARG A 557 -11.45 29.75 -31.06
C ARG A 557 -12.55 28.79 -31.50
N TYR A 558 -12.28 27.50 -31.54
CA TYR A 558 -13.26 26.51 -31.96
C TYR A 558 -14.38 26.35 -30.92
N GLU A 559 -15.59 26.07 -31.39
CA GLU A 559 -16.80 25.97 -30.54
C GLU A 559 -16.97 24.60 -29.87
N TRP A 560 -16.18 23.59 -30.27
CA TRP A 560 -16.14 22.26 -29.66
C TRP A 560 -17.52 21.60 -29.45
N PRO A 561 -18.30 21.33 -30.51
CA PRO A 561 -19.60 20.67 -30.40
C PRO A 561 -19.54 19.28 -29.73
N GLY A 562 -18.42 18.56 -29.81
CA GLY A 562 -18.18 17.31 -29.08
C GLY A 562 -17.40 17.47 -27.77
N ASN A 563 -17.24 18.71 -27.28
CA ASN A 563 -16.62 19.08 -26.01
C ASN A 563 -15.24 18.41 -25.81
N ILE A 564 -14.97 17.88 -24.61
CA ILE A 564 -13.67 17.33 -24.21
C ILE A 564 -13.33 16.08 -25.04
N ARG A 565 -14.34 15.26 -25.40
CA ARG A 565 -14.12 14.07 -26.25
C ARG A 565 -13.63 14.44 -27.64
N GLU A 566 -14.17 15.51 -28.23
CA GLU A 566 -13.68 16.00 -29.52
C GLU A 566 -12.27 16.60 -29.41
N LEU A 567 -11.99 17.35 -28.34
CA LEU A 567 -10.66 17.90 -28.06
C LEU A 567 -9.59 16.81 -27.93
N GLU A 568 -9.83 15.77 -27.11
CA GLU A 568 -8.91 14.64 -26.96
C GLU A 568 -8.63 13.96 -28.32
N ASN A 569 -9.70 13.69 -29.09
CA ASN A 569 -9.58 13.10 -30.43
C ASN A 569 -8.87 14.01 -31.45
N ALA A 570 -9.03 15.34 -31.35
CA ALA A 570 -8.34 16.29 -32.21
C ALA A 570 -6.84 16.31 -31.93
N ILE A 571 -6.46 16.29 -30.65
CA ILE A 571 -5.05 16.28 -30.20
C ILE A 571 -4.38 14.96 -30.56
N GLU A 572 -5.05 13.82 -30.37
CA GLU A 572 -4.52 12.52 -30.79
C GLU A 572 -4.29 12.46 -32.30
N ARG A 573 -5.22 13.00 -33.10
CA ARG A 573 -5.04 13.10 -34.56
C ARG A 573 -3.86 14.00 -34.93
N ALA A 574 -3.73 15.14 -34.25
CA ALA A 574 -2.63 16.06 -34.50
C ALA A 574 -1.26 15.47 -34.15
N LEU A 575 -1.15 14.73 -33.03
CA LEU A 575 0.06 14.01 -32.65
C LEU A 575 0.47 12.93 -33.66
N ASN A 576 -0.50 12.23 -34.24
CA ASN A 576 -0.23 11.23 -35.27
C ASN A 576 0.28 11.88 -36.57
N ALA A 577 -0.23 13.06 -36.92
CA ALA A 577 0.20 13.85 -38.07
C ALA A 577 1.53 14.60 -37.84
N ALA A 578 1.86 14.93 -36.59
CA ALA A 578 3.04 15.70 -36.23
C ALA A 578 4.34 14.94 -36.53
N ARG A 579 5.29 15.66 -37.16
CA ARG A 579 6.66 15.22 -37.46
C ARG A 579 7.72 16.00 -36.69
N SER A 580 7.32 17.09 -36.04
CA SER A 580 8.15 18.02 -35.26
C SER A 580 7.91 17.86 -33.76
N THR A 581 8.68 18.61 -32.97
CA THR A 581 8.55 18.67 -31.50
C THR A 581 7.34 19.48 -31.03
N GLU A 582 6.68 20.23 -31.93
CA GLU A 582 5.53 21.08 -31.63
C GLU A 582 4.37 20.78 -32.59
N ILE A 583 3.13 20.88 -32.10
CA ILE A 583 1.93 20.79 -32.93
C ILE A 583 1.68 22.14 -33.59
N GLU A 584 1.69 22.14 -34.93
CA GLU A 584 1.39 23.29 -35.78
C GLU A 584 -0.09 23.28 -36.24
N PRO A 585 -0.64 24.41 -36.71
CA PRO A 585 -2.02 24.47 -37.24
C PRO A 585 -2.30 23.42 -38.31
N ASP A 586 -1.34 23.13 -39.18
CA ASP A 586 -1.47 22.16 -40.27
C ASP A 586 -1.60 20.71 -39.79
N ASN A 587 -1.26 20.43 -38.52
CA ASN A 587 -1.47 19.13 -37.91
C ASN A 587 -2.90 18.99 -37.34
N LEU A 588 -3.60 20.09 -37.09
CA LEU A 588 -4.95 20.07 -36.56
C LEU A 588 -5.97 19.67 -37.64
N PRO A 589 -7.11 19.07 -37.26
CA PRO A 589 -8.23 18.84 -38.17
C PRO A 589 -8.66 20.11 -38.93
N ALA A 590 -8.92 19.97 -40.24
CA ALA A 590 -9.21 21.09 -41.14
C ALA A 590 -10.40 21.97 -40.70
N ASN A 591 -11.40 21.41 -40.02
CA ASN A 591 -12.53 22.15 -39.45
C ASN A 591 -12.11 23.13 -38.35
N ILE A 592 -11.10 22.78 -37.54
CA ILE A 592 -10.57 23.64 -36.47
C ILE A 592 -9.76 24.78 -37.09
N VAL A 593 -8.93 24.46 -38.10
CA VAL A 593 -8.13 25.46 -38.83
C VAL A 593 -9.05 26.43 -39.59
N ALA A 594 -10.07 25.93 -40.28
CA ALA A 594 -11.02 26.76 -41.03
C ALA A 594 -11.80 27.71 -40.10
N ALA A 595 -12.20 27.25 -38.92
CA ALA A 595 -12.86 28.09 -37.92
C ALA A 595 -11.93 29.18 -37.36
N ALA A 596 -10.63 28.90 -37.24
CA ALA A 596 -9.64 29.90 -36.81
C ALA A 596 -9.35 30.97 -37.87
N SER A 597 -9.46 30.60 -39.16
CA SER A 597 -9.29 31.49 -40.33
C SER A 597 -10.54 32.28 -40.71
N ALA A 598 -11.72 31.89 -40.22
CA ALA A 598 -12.94 32.68 -40.35
C ALA A 598 -12.77 33.99 -39.58
N LYS A 599 -12.35 35.05 -40.28
CA LYS A 599 -12.38 36.42 -39.75
C LYS A 599 -13.79 36.70 -39.22
N GLY A 600 -13.90 36.98 -37.92
CA GLY A 600 -15.07 37.69 -37.40
C GLY A 600 -15.29 39.00 -38.19
N PRO A 601 -16.53 39.50 -38.27
CA PRO A 601 -16.83 40.70 -39.05
C PRO A 601 -16.14 41.91 -38.39
N GLY A 602 -15.06 42.39 -39.02
CA GLY A 602 -14.52 43.71 -38.73
C GLY A 602 -15.35 44.77 -39.47
N PRO A 603 -15.62 45.94 -38.88
CA PRO A 603 -16.28 47.04 -39.57
C PRO A 603 -15.33 47.55 -40.67
N ASN A 604 -15.87 47.89 -41.83
CA ASN A 604 -15.16 48.38 -43.03
C ASN A 604 -14.54 47.34 -43.94
N SER A 605 -15.34 46.41 -44.44
CA SER A 605 -15.09 45.80 -45.75
C SER A 605 -16.41 45.62 -46.48
N THR A 606 -16.75 46.58 -47.32
CA THR A 606 -17.83 46.49 -48.30
C THR A 606 -17.60 45.27 -49.20
N PRO A 607 -18.53 44.30 -49.26
CA PRO A 607 -18.44 43.24 -50.25
C PRO A 607 -18.94 43.80 -51.58
N ARG A 608 -18.01 43.93 -52.54
CA ARG A 608 -18.35 44.02 -53.95
C ARG A 608 -19.08 42.72 -54.33
N LEU A 609 -20.34 42.85 -54.71
CA LEU A 609 -21.13 41.78 -55.33
C LEU A 609 -20.46 41.36 -56.64
N THR A 610 -19.79 40.21 -56.65
CA THR A 610 -19.61 39.42 -57.86
C THR A 610 -20.62 38.29 -57.83
N GLN A 611 -21.63 38.42 -58.70
CA GLN A 611 -22.67 37.42 -58.94
C GLN A 611 -22.04 36.09 -59.38
N ALA A 612 -22.33 35.03 -58.64
CA ALA A 612 -22.31 33.67 -59.14
C ALA A 612 -23.40 32.86 -58.39
N ALA A 613 -24.55 32.74 -59.06
CA ALA A 613 -25.76 31.98 -58.76
C ALA A 613 -25.72 30.99 -57.57
N GLU A 614 -26.49 31.31 -56.51
CA GLU A 614 -27.07 30.30 -55.63
C GLU A 614 -28.20 29.55 -56.36
N PRO A 615 -28.36 28.22 -56.17
CA PRO A 615 -29.63 27.56 -56.44
C PRO A 615 -30.62 27.84 -55.31
N SER A 616 -31.81 28.27 -55.72
CA SER A 616 -32.97 28.61 -54.90
C SER A 616 -33.33 27.55 -53.86
N SER A 617 -33.62 28.04 -52.65
CA SER A 617 -34.30 27.35 -51.56
C SER A 617 -35.63 26.74 -52.04
N GLY A 618 -35.68 25.41 -52.09
CA GLY A 618 -36.87 24.63 -52.51
C GLY A 618 -36.60 23.21 -53.01
N MET A 619 -35.33 22.83 -53.28
CA MET A 619 -35.02 21.49 -53.78
C MET A 619 -34.98 20.43 -52.67
N THR A 620 -35.57 19.28 -52.94
CA THR A 620 -35.48 18.09 -52.08
C THR A 620 -34.04 17.54 -52.07
N LEU A 621 -33.69 16.78 -51.03
CA LEU A 621 -32.35 16.17 -50.90
C LEU A 621 -31.97 15.34 -52.15
N GLN A 622 -32.95 14.66 -52.77
CA GLN A 622 -32.72 13.88 -53.99
C GLN A 622 -32.38 14.74 -55.21
N GLU A 623 -32.98 15.93 -55.34
CA GLU A 623 -32.70 16.85 -56.45
C GLU A 623 -31.33 17.53 -56.30
N LEU A 624 -30.95 17.85 -55.06
CA LEU A 624 -29.60 18.35 -54.75
C LEU A 624 -28.53 17.30 -55.04
N GLU A 625 -28.77 16.04 -54.66
CA GLU A 625 -27.86 14.95 -54.97
C GLU A 625 -27.77 14.67 -56.47
N HIS A 626 -28.89 14.76 -57.20
CA HIS A 626 -28.92 14.63 -58.66
C HIS A 626 -28.09 15.74 -59.33
N ALA A 627 -28.31 17.01 -58.93
CA ALA A 627 -27.59 18.15 -59.49
C ALA A 627 -26.09 18.14 -59.12
N ALA A 628 -25.73 17.67 -57.93
CA ALA A 628 -24.34 17.48 -57.52
C ALA A 628 -23.66 16.36 -58.33
N LEU A 629 -24.35 15.24 -58.55
CA LEU A 629 -23.83 14.13 -59.35
C LEU A 629 -23.66 14.50 -60.83
N ALA A 630 -24.64 15.17 -61.42
CA ALA A 630 -24.58 15.62 -62.82
C ALA A 630 -23.42 16.62 -63.05
N ARG A 631 -23.24 17.60 -62.15
CA ARG A 631 -22.12 18.56 -62.22
C ARG A 631 -20.77 17.88 -62.06
N ALA A 632 -20.63 16.96 -61.12
CA ALA A 632 -19.38 16.23 -60.91
C ALA A 632 -19.06 15.23 -62.02
N LEU A 633 -20.05 14.68 -62.72
CA LEU A 633 -19.83 13.87 -63.93
C LEU A 633 -19.36 14.72 -65.10
N ALA A 634 -19.99 15.88 -65.32
CA ALA A 634 -19.60 16.82 -66.38
C ALA A 634 -18.17 17.37 -66.16
N ALA A 635 -17.86 17.82 -64.94
CA ALA A 635 -16.54 18.35 -64.59
C ALA A 635 -15.41 17.32 -64.75
N ASN A 636 -15.71 16.03 -64.55
CA ASN A 636 -14.75 14.94 -64.69
C ASN A 636 -14.85 14.18 -66.03
N LYS A 637 -15.57 14.72 -67.02
CA LYS A 637 -15.77 14.10 -68.35
C LYS A 637 -16.16 12.62 -68.27
N GLY A 638 -17.13 12.29 -67.39
CA GLY A 638 -17.63 10.92 -67.23
C GLY A 638 -16.71 9.95 -66.48
N ASN A 639 -15.57 10.41 -65.92
CA ASN A 639 -14.68 9.53 -65.18
C ASN A 639 -15.23 9.19 -63.77
N ILE A 640 -15.90 8.05 -63.68
CA ILE A 640 -16.56 7.55 -62.46
C ILE A 640 -15.63 7.47 -61.25
N ALA A 641 -14.36 7.12 -61.45
CA ALA A 641 -13.39 7.01 -60.35
C ALA A 641 -13.03 8.38 -59.76
N ARG A 642 -12.90 9.42 -60.60
CA ARG A 642 -12.66 10.79 -60.14
C ARG A 642 -13.91 11.41 -59.53
N THR A 643 -15.07 11.22 -60.15
CA THR A 643 -16.36 11.67 -59.62
C THR A 643 -16.66 11.09 -58.24
N ALA A 644 -16.41 9.78 -58.04
CA ALA A 644 -16.55 9.11 -56.74
C ALA A 644 -15.67 9.73 -55.65
N ARG A 645 -14.39 10.01 -55.97
CA ARG A 645 -13.47 10.69 -55.03
C ARG A 645 -13.89 12.11 -54.71
N GLN A 646 -14.30 12.88 -55.73
CA GLN A 646 -14.74 14.26 -55.54
C GLN A 646 -15.99 14.37 -54.68
N LEU A 647 -16.93 13.43 -54.84
CA LEU A 647 -18.19 13.39 -54.08
C LEU A 647 -18.09 12.60 -52.77
N GLY A 648 -16.94 11.99 -52.45
CA GLY A 648 -16.72 11.24 -51.22
C GLY A 648 -17.56 9.96 -51.09
N VAL A 649 -18.00 9.36 -52.20
CA VAL A 649 -18.84 8.14 -52.22
C VAL A 649 -18.18 7.00 -52.99
N SER A 650 -18.64 5.77 -52.77
CA SER A 650 -18.09 4.61 -53.49
C SER A 650 -18.44 4.64 -54.99
N ARG A 651 -17.59 4.04 -55.84
CA ARG A 651 -17.89 3.88 -57.28
C ARG A 651 -19.22 3.16 -57.51
N THR A 652 -19.53 2.17 -56.67
CA THR A 652 -20.77 1.39 -56.69
C THR A 652 -22.00 2.28 -56.46
N THR A 653 -21.91 3.23 -55.52
CA THR A 653 -22.96 4.22 -55.25
C THR A 653 -23.17 5.15 -56.45
N ILE A 654 -22.10 5.58 -57.12
CA ILE A 654 -22.20 6.38 -58.35
C ILE A 654 -22.89 5.59 -59.46
N TYR A 655 -22.52 4.32 -59.68
CA TYR A 655 -23.17 3.46 -60.69
C TYR A 655 -24.67 3.24 -60.41
N GLN A 656 -25.04 3.02 -59.14
CA GLN A 656 -26.44 2.88 -58.73
C GLN A 656 -27.23 4.17 -58.96
N LYS A 657 -26.67 5.33 -58.63
CA LYS A 657 -27.33 6.63 -58.83
C LYS A 657 -27.43 7.03 -60.30
N ILE A 658 -26.42 6.74 -61.13
CA ILE A 658 -26.49 6.93 -62.59
C ILE A 658 -27.61 6.08 -63.20
N ARG A 659 -27.73 4.82 -62.79
CA ARG A 659 -28.83 3.93 -63.23
C ARG A 659 -30.19 4.41 -62.76
N LYS A 660 -30.29 4.85 -61.49
CA LYS A 660 -31.54 5.33 -60.89
C LYS A 660 -32.06 6.61 -61.57
N TRP A 661 -31.18 7.45 -62.09
CA TRP A 661 -31.53 8.76 -62.64
C TRP A 661 -31.32 8.89 -64.16
N ASN A 662 -31.02 7.81 -64.86
CA ASN A 662 -30.84 7.78 -66.33
C ASN A 662 -29.91 8.87 -66.88
N LEU A 663 -28.81 9.16 -66.19
CA LEU A 663 -27.80 10.11 -66.66
C LEU A 663 -27.00 9.46 -67.80
N ALA A 664 -27.24 9.89 -69.05
CA ALA A 664 -26.60 9.35 -70.25
C ALA A 664 -25.07 9.59 -70.24
N ARG A 665 -24.31 8.61 -70.74
CA ARG A 665 -22.86 8.73 -70.94
C ARG A 665 -22.60 9.67 -72.12
N ALA A 666 -22.09 10.87 -71.84
CA ALA A 666 -21.45 11.73 -72.84
C ALA A 666 -19.96 11.42 -72.92
#